data_AF-A0A9W7THX2-F1
#
_entry.id   AF-A0A9W7THX2-F1
#
_cell.length_a   1.000
_cell.length_b   1.000
_cell.length_c   1.000
_cell.angle_alpha   90.00
_cell.angle_beta   90.00
_cell.angle_gamma   90.00
#
_symmetry.space_group_name_H-M   'P 1'
#
loop_
_entity.id
_entity.type
_entity.pdbx_description
1 polymer ?
#
loop_
_entity_poly.entity_id
_entity_poly.type
_entity_poly.pdbx_seq_one_letter_code
_entity_poly.pdbx_strand_id
1 'polypeptide(L)'
;MTHLLGRQDCIDSLRRDLIDLQGGILDVFSETGPVLFPSWKFPGKLSCNLDLVKLLEEYDYEDGEEEFSQHSHIVLLELVVDRLMLLLQSFNVHAELLLGKQRPSSSGQNGAPVSVGPVVKLYWKNLLELSNQYVQRSTSNMCEQSPPSPSGIAPNTPAINTHRTQRTSMTSIHKTSSNTPASTSHSRRASAACSSVSYISPSTCTVSCQTTESKLVPCEACICLQAGMRETGEAVVSLCQSLGLPCSLKDLLVTVEEQLKLGHLSACDVSQWASEQRRDMSRVGKHVLEVRETVEPLKKKLKETETEREKLRKQMSETVNREKEQRRKMEEEWKNTTQEVKATGEGAVRKLKQEQEELKRGVMLLEDKNTELTAELNSQTEAKQSLECERASLQEEVLRLHSLETMLREVKERRENLENELRSTQALLDKERAKSYSVQRQHEALQVKQHALCKRVEVLVQQTDDLQSSLEECEDEKVELADKLKQIMQEKDTIQEQLTQQQSECSSLCVEKEKQQVQITELEKRVSNLTEMLEQAAQRERILVAFPELNPHPQATPQTTGDVMCDMEQQLKANLLRMRVLQQENASLSSSLARLKDIQSDKHRSVESGDAEMDSGGEAAEMRPSDNSTPTSSSSILHHQTLCLSLNRDAEETYMKIRHAARIRSAGTRRRRK
;
A
#
# COMPACT_ATOMS: atom_id res chain seq x y z
N MET A 1 -7.77 10.14 15.54
CA MET A 1 -7.68 11.58 15.87
C MET A 1 -6.50 11.90 16.78
N THR A 2 -6.10 11.02 17.70
CA THR A 2 -4.95 11.21 18.61
C THR A 2 -3.64 11.62 17.93
N HIS A 3 -3.30 11.09 16.76
CA HIS A 3 -2.07 11.41 16.01
C HIS A 3 -1.92 12.86 15.50
N LEU A 4 -2.85 13.76 15.82
CA LEU A 4 -2.75 15.20 15.52
C LEU A 4 -2.50 16.07 16.75
N LEU A 5 -2.69 15.54 17.96
CA LEU A 5 -2.49 16.27 19.20
C LEU A 5 -0.98 16.49 19.44
N GLY A 6 -0.59 17.69 19.88
CA GLY A 6 0.81 18.01 20.20
C GLY A 6 1.76 18.17 19.01
N ARG A 7 1.28 18.09 17.76
CA ARG A 7 2.12 18.36 16.58
C ARG A 7 2.51 19.84 16.48
N GLN A 8 3.77 20.09 16.10
CA GLN A 8 4.32 21.42 15.84
C GLN A 8 3.48 22.23 14.84
N ASP A 9 3.12 21.65 13.68
CA ASP A 9 2.38 22.36 12.63
C ASP A 9 1.00 22.87 13.09
N CYS A 10 0.33 22.12 13.97
CA CYS A 10 -0.90 22.55 14.61
C CYS A 10 -0.66 23.61 15.71
N ILE A 11 0.37 23.43 16.55
CA ILE A 11 0.74 24.40 17.60
C ILE A 11 1.09 25.76 16.99
N ASP A 12 1.97 25.77 15.98
CA ASP A 12 2.37 26.95 15.21
C ASP A 12 1.16 27.66 14.58
N SER A 13 0.13 26.92 14.15
CA SER A 13 -1.11 27.51 13.64
C SER A 13 -1.88 28.22 14.74
N LEU A 14 -2.17 27.53 15.85
CA LEU A 14 -2.90 28.10 16.98
C LEU A 14 -2.19 29.35 17.54
N ARG A 15 -0.86 29.38 17.52
CA ARG A 15 -0.05 30.54 17.93
C ARG A 15 -0.26 31.75 17.00
N ARG A 16 -0.33 31.54 15.68
CA ARG A 16 -0.70 32.59 14.71
C ARG A 16 -2.16 33.02 14.86
N ASP A 17 -3.08 32.06 14.93
CA ASP A 17 -4.52 32.31 15.09
C ASP A 17 -4.81 33.18 16.33
N LEU A 18 -4.08 32.96 17.43
CA LEU A 18 -4.15 33.78 18.64
C LEU A 18 -3.66 35.21 18.45
N ILE A 19 -2.57 35.42 17.71
CA ILE A 19 -2.01 36.75 17.41
C ILE A 19 -2.98 37.53 16.52
N ASP A 20 -3.50 36.90 15.45
CA ASP A 20 -4.41 37.53 14.51
C ASP A 20 -5.76 37.86 15.16
N LEU A 21 -6.30 36.95 15.99
CA LEU A 21 -7.49 37.24 16.80
C LEU A 21 -7.26 38.37 17.81
N GLN A 22 -6.08 38.45 18.41
CA GLN A 22 -5.74 39.55 19.32
C GLN A 22 -5.62 40.89 18.59
N GLY A 23 -5.15 40.90 17.34
CA GLY A 23 -5.21 42.07 16.46
C GLY A 23 -6.65 42.52 16.23
N GLY A 24 -7.52 41.63 15.74
CA GLY A 24 -8.93 41.96 15.51
C GLY A 24 -9.71 42.38 16.77
N ILE A 25 -9.33 41.88 17.95
CA ILE A 25 -9.88 42.35 19.24
C ILE A 25 -9.44 43.80 19.53
N LEU A 26 -8.19 44.17 19.24
CA LEU A 26 -7.69 45.53 19.42
C LEU A 26 -8.37 46.52 18.47
N ASP A 27 -8.64 46.12 17.22
CA ASP A 27 -9.40 46.93 16.26
C ASP A 27 -10.85 47.18 16.75
N VAL A 28 -11.52 46.18 17.33
CA VAL A 28 -12.85 46.39 17.94
C VAL A 28 -12.75 47.24 19.23
N PHE A 29 -11.65 47.15 19.97
CA PHE A 29 -11.40 47.99 21.15
C PHE A 29 -11.09 49.46 20.83
N SER A 30 -10.64 49.82 19.62
CA SER A 30 -10.50 51.26 19.27
C SER A 30 -11.86 51.97 19.21
N GLU A 31 -12.90 51.25 18.74
CA GLU A 31 -14.28 51.75 18.64
C GLU A 31 -15.09 51.56 19.93
N THR A 32 -14.83 50.52 20.72
CA THR A 32 -15.65 50.15 21.89
C THR A 32 -14.99 50.41 23.25
N GLY A 33 -13.68 50.64 23.29
CA GLY A 33 -12.86 50.59 24.50
C GLY A 33 -12.64 49.15 25.02
N PRO A 34 -11.73 48.94 25.99
CA PRO A 34 -11.45 47.60 26.52
C PRO A 34 -12.67 46.99 27.23
N VAL A 35 -13.22 45.91 26.69
CA VAL A 35 -14.49 45.34 27.17
C VAL A 35 -14.24 44.37 28.34
N LEU A 36 -14.83 44.67 29.50
CA LEU A 36 -14.54 44.01 30.78
C LEU A 36 -15.37 42.73 30.99
N PHE A 37 -15.00 41.63 30.34
CA PHE A 37 -15.59 40.31 30.56
C PHE A 37 -14.61 39.30 31.20
N PRO A 38 -15.08 38.33 32.02
CA PRO A 38 -14.24 37.24 32.53
C PRO A 38 -13.66 36.40 31.39
N SER A 39 -12.44 35.90 31.57
CA SER A 39 -11.85 34.90 30.68
C SER A 39 -12.60 33.57 30.81
N TRP A 40 -12.93 32.98 29.66
CA TRP A 40 -13.46 31.63 29.53
C TRP A 40 -12.43 30.58 30.00
N LYS A 41 -11.16 30.74 29.59
CA LYS A 41 -10.06 29.85 29.98
C LYS A 41 -9.59 30.07 31.43
N PHE A 42 -9.59 31.32 31.90
CA PHE A 42 -9.14 31.69 33.25
C PHE A 42 -10.21 32.50 34.01
N PRO A 43 -11.29 31.89 34.54
CA PRO A 43 -12.43 32.61 35.12
C PRO A 43 -12.13 33.61 36.25
N GLY A 44 -10.97 33.52 36.90
CA GLY A 44 -10.49 34.51 37.89
C GLY A 44 -9.77 35.74 37.30
N LYS A 45 -9.64 35.83 35.98
CA LYS A 45 -9.03 36.96 35.23
C LYS A 45 -10.05 37.57 34.27
N LEU A 46 -9.86 38.84 33.91
CA LEU A 46 -10.56 39.44 32.78
C LEU A 46 -9.88 39.04 31.47
N SER A 47 -10.66 38.69 30.44
CA SER A 47 -10.15 38.22 29.14
C SER A 47 -9.30 39.31 28.45
N CYS A 48 -9.75 40.57 28.53
CA CYS A 48 -9.03 41.73 28.02
C CYS A 48 -7.70 42.04 28.75
N ASN A 49 -7.47 41.45 29.93
CA ASN A 49 -6.25 41.62 30.73
C ASN A 49 -5.35 40.37 30.71
N LEU A 50 -5.53 39.45 29.76
CA LEU A 50 -4.57 38.36 29.57
C LEU A 50 -3.34 38.88 28.82
N ASP A 51 -2.17 38.69 29.43
CA ASP A 51 -0.87 38.87 28.79
C ASP A 51 -0.63 37.73 27.78
N LEU A 52 -1.04 37.99 26.52
CA LEU A 52 -0.92 36.99 25.46
C LEU A 52 0.54 36.75 25.03
N VAL A 53 1.42 37.75 25.16
CA VAL A 53 2.84 37.58 24.85
C VAL A 53 3.44 36.55 25.80
N LYS A 54 3.26 36.74 27.11
CA LYS A 54 3.71 35.75 28.09
C LYS A 54 3.05 34.38 27.91
N LEU A 55 1.76 34.31 27.60
CA LEU A 55 1.09 33.02 27.36
C LEU A 55 1.63 32.31 26.10
N LEU A 56 2.08 33.04 25.08
CA LEU A 56 2.76 32.47 23.92
C LEU A 56 4.24 32.14 24.21
N GLU A 57 4.88 32.75 25.21
CA GLU A 57 6.18 32.30 25.72
C GLU A 57 6.05 31.05 26.62
N GLU A 58 4.91 30.86 27.29
CA GLU A 58 4.66 29.78 28.27
C GLU A 58 4.15 28.47 27.61
N TYR A 59 3.50 28.54 26.43
CA TYR A 59 2.93 27.38 25.73
C TYR A 59 3.39 27.33 24.26
N ASP A 60 4.48 26.61 23.99
CA ASP A 60 5.03 26.37 22.65
C ASP A 60 5.21 24.86 22.37
N TYR A 61 5.76 24.50 21.21
CA TYR A 61 6.20 23.15 20.86
C TYR A 61 7.64 22.89 21.35
N GLU A 62 7.85 21.77 22.04
CA GLU A 62 9.18 21.29 22.43
C GLU A 62 9.43 19.89 21.85
N ASP A 63 10.53 19.73 21.12
CA ASP A 63 10.93 18.44 20.54
C ASP A 63 11.43 17.47 21.63
N GLY A 64 10.97 16.23 21.56
CA GLY A 64 11.17 15.20 22.59
C GLY A 64 10.14 15.20 23.73
N GLU A 65 9.52 16.33 24.07
CA GLU A 65 8.56 16.45 25.18
C GLU A 65 7.10 16.38 24.68
N GLU A 66 6.65 15.15 24.33
CA GLU A 66 5.35 14.92 23.71
C GLU A 66 4.17 15.28 24.64
N GLU A 67 4.27 15.01 25.96
CA GLU A 67 3.23 15.38 26.93
C GLU A 67 3.10 16.90 27.10
N PHE A 68 4.22 17.64 27.13
CA PHE A 68 4.19 19.10 27.16
C PHE A 68 3.60 19.68 25.87
N SER A 69 4.05 19.22 24.71
CA SER A 69 3.53 19.68 23.42
C SER A 69 2.03 19.38 23.26
N GLN A 70 1.55 18.21 23.72
CA GLN A 70 0.11 17.91 23.78
C GLN A 70 -0.64 18.86 24.73
N HIS A 71 -0.06 19.21 25.88
CA HIS A 71 -0.64 20.19 26.81
C HIS A 71 -0.72 21.60 26.20
N SER A 72 0.38 22.10 25.63
CA SER A 72 0.45 23.40 24.92
C SER A 72 -0.60 23.47 23.82
N HIS A 73 -0.74 22.43 22.99
CA HIS A 73 -1.76 22.36 21.94
C HIS A 73 -3.19 22.53 22.50
N ILE A 74 -3.51 21.87 23.62
CA ILE A 74 -4.83 22.00 24.28
C ILE A 74 -5.02 23.42 24.84
N VAL A 75 -4.03 23.96 25.56
CA VAL A 75 -4.13 25.29 26.19
C VAL A 75 -4.24 26.40 25.15
N LEU A 76 -3.51 26.31 24.03
CA LEU A 76 -3.60 27.25 22.92
C LEU A 76 -4.97 27.17 22.24
N LEU A 77 -5.53 25.97 22.02
CA LEU A 77 -6.88 25.79 21.48
C LEU A 77 -7.97 26.38 22.41
N GLU A 78 -7.84 26.18 23.72
CA GLU A 78 -8.73 26.78 24.71
C GLU A 78 -8.58 28.32 24.78
N LEU A 79 -7.37 28.85 24.55
CA LEU A 79 -7.14 30.29 24.40
C LEU A 79 -7.78 30.85 23.11
N VAL A 80 -7.79 30.10 22.00
CA VAL A 80 -8.49 30.51 20.77
C VAL A 80 -9.99 30.65 21.04
N VAL A 81 -10.60 29.71 21.78
CA VAL A 81 -12.00 29.83 22.24
C VAL A 81 -12.21 31.05 23.15
N ASP A 82 -11.26 31.37 24.03
CA ASP A 82 -11.29 32.57 24.88
C ASP A 82 -11.23 33.88 24.07
N ARG A 83 -10.30 33.98 23.10
CA ARG A 83 -10.19 35.13 22.19
C ARG A 83 -11.45 35.30 21.35
N LEU A 84 -11.96 34.23 20.73
CA LEU A 84 -13.19 34.26 19.94
C LEU A 84 -14.40 34.70 20.78
N MET A 85 -14.49 34.26 22.05
CA MET A 85 -15.53 34.69 22.97
C MET A 85 -15.42 36.19 23.30
N LEU A 86 -14.22 36.70 23.58
CA LEU A 86 -14.00 38.14 23.81
C LEU A 86 -14.35 38.97 22.57
N LEU A 87 -13.92 38.54 21.38
CA LEU A 87 -14.21 39.21 20.11
C LEU A 87 -15.72 39.29 19.86
N LEU A 88 -16.44 38.18 20.02
CA LEU A 88 -17.89 38.11 19.87
C LEU A 88 -18.64 38.98 20.90
N GLN A 89 -18.17 38.98 22.15
CA GLN A 89 -18.70 39.86 23.20
C GLN A 89 -18.43 41.35 22.91
N SER A 90 -17.32 41.67 22.26
CA SER A 90 -16.94 43.03 21.89
C SER A 90 -17.75 43.53 20.69
N PHE A 91 -17.96 42.70 19.67
CA PHE A 91 -18.92 42.98 18.60
C PHE A 91 -20.36 43.17 19.13
N ASN A 92 -20.77 42.45 20.18
CA ASN A 92 -22.05 42.71 20.83
C ASN A 92 -22.12 44.11 21.47
N VAL A 93 -21.06 44.56 22.15
CA VAL A 93 -21.00 45.91 22.71
C VAL A 93 -20.96 46.97 21.61
N HIS A 94 -20.27 46.73 20.49
CA HIS A 94 -20.31 47.60 19.31
C HIS A 94 -21.73 47.71 18.72
N ALA A 95 -22.44 46.59 18.58
CA ALA A 95 -23.83 46.58 18.13
C ALA A 95 -24.78 47.30 19.11
N GLU A 96 -24.58 47.17 20.43
CA GLU A 96 -25.35 47.90 21.45
C GLU A 96 -25.09 49.42 21.40
N LEU A 97 -23.85 49.85 21.17
CA LEU A 97 -23.48 51.25 20.93
C LEU A 97 -24.17 51.81 19.68
N LEU A 98 -24.09 51.11 18.54
CA LEU A 98 -24.73 51.52 17.29
C LEU A 98 -26.28 51.57 17.38
N LEU A 99 -26.88 50.69 18.18
CA LEU A 99 -28.32 50.71 18.50
C LEU A 99 -28.73 51.86 19.44
N GLY A 100 -27.78 52.65 19.96
CA GLY A 100 -28.04 53.72 20.93
C GLY A 100 -28.45 53.21 22.31
N LYS A 101 -28.16 51.95 22.64
CA LYS A 101 -28.53 51.33 23.93
C LYS A 101 -27.58 51.84 25.02
N GLN A 102 -27.96 52.95 25.66
CA GLN A 102 -27.33 53.47 26.88
C GLN A 102 -27.20 52.34 27.92
N ARG A 103 -25.98 51.84 28.10
CA ARG A 103 -25.67 50.78 29.05
C ARG A 103 -25.85 51.32 30.48
N PRO A 104 -26.69 50.70 31.33
CA PRO A 104 -26.72 51.06 32.74
C PRO A 104 -25.32 50.91 33.33
N SER A 105 -24.84 51.91 34.06
CA SER A 105 -23.55 51.89 34.75
C SER A 105 -23.61 51.01 36.01
N SER A 106 -24.00 49.75 35.84
CA SER A 106 -24.18 48.78 36.91
C SER A 106 -22.83 48.18 37.32
N SER A 107 -22.18 48.83 38.29
CA SER A 107 -21.18 48.19 39.14
C SER A 107 -21.81 46.98 39.84
N GLY A 108 -21.53 45.77 39.34
CA GLY A 108 -22.14 44.54 39.85
C GLY A 108 -21.58 43.30 39.18
N GLN A 109 -20.64 42.64 39.85
CA GLN A 109 -20.11 41.33 39.43
C GLN A 109 -21.17 40.24 39.67
N ASN A 110 -22.13 40.09 38.75
CA ASN A 110 -23.11 39.01 38.79
C ASN A 110 -23.58 38.63 37.37
N GLY A 111 -23.28 37.40 36.95
CA GLY A 111 -24.01 36.76 35.85
C GLY A 111 -23.68 37.21 34.41
N ALA A 112 -22.50 37.77 34.14
CA ALA A 112 -22.01 37.82 32.76
C ALA A 112 -21.89 36.37 32.22
N PRO A 113 -22.53 36.02 31.09
CA PRO A 113 -22.57 34.63 30.64
C PRO A 113 -21.20 34.16 30.14
N VAL A 114 -20.50 33.37 30.96
CA VAL A 114 -19.24 32.73 30.59
C VAL A 114 -19.47 31.62 29.55
N SER A 115 -20.66 31.03 29.48
CA SER A 115 -21.02 30.02 28.48
C SER A 115 -21.26 30.61 27.09
N VAL A 116 -20.75 29.94 26.05
CA VAL A 116 -20.80 30.36 24.63
C VAL A 116 -22.23 30.60 24.11
N GLY A 117 -23.16 29.67 24.35
CA GLY A 117 -24.51 29.71 23.77
C GLY A 117 -25.30 31.00 24.04
N PRO A 118 -25.43 31.45 25.30
CA PRO A 118 -26.07 32.72 25.63
C PRO A 118 -25.39 33.96 25.02
N VAL A 119 -24.06 33.97 24.89
CA VAL A 119 -23.31 35.07 24.24
C VAL A 119 -23.66 35.15 22.76
N VAL A 120 -23.57 34.02 22.03
CA VAL A 120 -23.97 33.92 20.62
C VAL A 120 -25.42 34.35 20.43
N LYS A 121 -26.33 33.92 21.32
CA LYS A 121 -27.76 34.28 21.25
C LYS A 121 -28.03 35.76 21.51
N LEU A 122 -27.28 36.40 22.40
CA LEU A 122 -27.38 37.84 22.67
C LEU A 122 -26.86 38.66 21.47
N TYR A 123 -25.68 38.30 20.95
CA TYR A 123 -25.10 38.93 19.77
C TYR A 123 -26.04 38.84 18.56
N TRP A 124 -26.53 37.63 18.25
CA TRP A 124 -27.45 37.42 17.12
C TRP A 124 -28.74 38.24 17.26
N LYS A 125 -29.29 38.37 18.47
CA LYS A 125 -30.45 39.24 18.73
C LYS A 125 -30.13 40.70 18.40
N ASN A 126 -29.04 41.24 18.95
CA ASN A 126 -28.66 42.64 18.73
C ASN A 126 -28.32 42.90 17.25
N LEU A 127 -27.67 41.96 16.56
CA LEU A 127 -27.36 42.06 15.13
C LEU A 127 -28.62 42.11 14.26
N LEU A 128 -29.63 41.28 14.54
CA LEU A 128 -30.94 41.35 13.87
C LEU A 128 -31.66 42.67 14.15
N GLU A 129 -31.60 43.17 15.39
CA GLU A 129 -32.21 44.45 15.79
C GLU A 129 -31.57 45.63 15.05
N LEU A 130 -30.24 45.59 14.85
CA LEU A 130 -29.45 46.58 14.11
C LEU A 130 -29.73 46.51 12.60
N SER A 131 -29.80 45.30 12.03
CA SER A 131 -30.20 45.08 10.64
C SER A 131 -31.61 45.64 10.37
N ASN A 132 -32.56 45.43 11.30
CA ASN A 132 -33.91 45.97 11.18
C ASN A 132 -33.93 47.50 11.23
N GLN A 133 -33.15 48.14 12.11
CA GLN A 133 -32.99 49.61 12.09
C GLN A 133 -32.42 50.10 10.75
N TYR A 134 -31.41 49.44 10.20
CA TYR A 134 -30.80 49.82 8.91
C TYR A 134 -31.81 49.73 7.75
N VAL A 135 -32.59 48.64 7.67
CA VAL A 135 -33.64 48.47 6.66
C VAL A 135 -34.75 49.52 6.83
N GLN A 136 -35.20 49.77 8.06
CA GLN A 136 -36.28 50.74 8.33
C GLN A 136 -35.85 52.20 8.05
N ARG A 137 -34.56 52.53 8.25
CA ARG A 137 -33.96 53.83 7.92
C ARG A 137 -33.66 53.96 6.42
N SER A 138 -33.53 52.84 5.70
CA SER A 138 -33.40 52.82 4.24
C SER A 138 -34.74 53.02 3.55
N THR A 139 -35.83 52.44 4.07
CA THR A 139 -37.17 52.57 3.49
C THR A 139 -37.81 53.95 3.75
N SER A 140 -37.51 54.62 4.87
CA SER A 140 -37.96 56.01 5.10
C SER A 140 -37.41 56.96 4.04
N ASN A 141 -36.15 56.77 3.63
CA ASN A 141 -35.44 57.70 2.75
C ASN A 141 -35.86 57.59 1.27
N MET A 142 -36.72 56.63 0.91
CA MET A 142 -37.25 56.45 -0.44
C MET A 142 -38.62 57.13 -0.68
N CYS A 143 -39.20 57.77 0.34
CA CYS A 143 -40.54 58.36 0.24
C CYS A 143 -40.56 59.88 -0.03
N GLU A 144 -39.46 60.60 0.22
CA GLU A 144 -39.38 62.07 0.11
C GLU A 144 -38.85 62.58 -1.25
N GLN A 145 -39.40 62.10 -2.37
CA GLN A 145 -39.18 62.70 -3.70
C GLN A 145 -40.48 62.88 -4.49
N SER A 146 -41.30 63.86 -4.06
CA SER A 146 -42.42 64.40 -4.83
C SER A 146 -42.73 65.84 -4.39
N PRO A 147 -43.17 66.74 -5.30
CA PRO A 147 -43.21 68.17 -5.03
C PRO A 147 -44.47 68.59 -4.23
N PRO A 148 -44.34 69.45 -3.20
CA PRO A 148 -45.50 70.04 -2.53
C PRO A 148 -46.11 71.18 -3.35
N SER A 149 -47.44 71.29 -3.33
CA SER A 149 -48.22 72.43 -3.83
C SER A 149 -49.46 72.63 -2.94
N PRO A 150 -50.02 73.85 -2.86
CA PRO A 150 -50.23 74.44 -1.53
C PRO A 150 -51.64 74.35 -0.93
N SER A 151 -51.71 73.91 0.33
CA SER A 151 -52.64 74.38 1.40
C SER A 151 -52.01 73.91 2.74
N GLY A 152 -51.94 74.70 3.82
CA GLY A 152 -53.07 75.05 4.69
C GLY A 152 -53.46 73.82 5.54
N ILE A 153 -53.24 73.73 6.86
CA ILE A 153 -53.34 74.74 7.94
C ILE A 153 -52.36 74.39 9.10
N ALA A 154 -51.99 75.37 9.95
CA ALA A 154 -51.11 75.24 11.12
C ALA A 154 -51.93 75.16 12.46
N PRO A 155 -51.37 75.18 13.69
CA PRO A 155 -49.96 75.13 14.13
C PRO A 155 -49.68 74.10 15.26
N ASN A 156 -48.43 73.98 15.73
CA ASN A 156 -48.03 74.06 17.18
C ASN A 156 -46.62 73.52 17.47
N THR A 157 -45.70 74.40 17.86
CA THR A 157 -44.57 74.17 18.82
C THR A 157 -43.91 75.54 19.12
N PRO A 158 -43.20 75.74 20.24
CA PRO A 158 -43.03 77.08 20.84
C PRO A 158 -41.64 77.72 20.60
N ALA A 159 -41.60 79.05 20.83
CA ALA A 159 -40.51 79.87 21.40
C ALA A 159 -39.02 79.53 21.08
N ILE A 160 -38.14 80.51 20.78
CA ILE A 160 -37.84 81.65 21.65
C ILE A 160 -37.40 82.90 20.85
N ASN A 161 -37.89 84.06 21.31
CA ASN A 161 -37.39 85.43 21.23
C ASN A 161 -36.28 85.82 20.21
N THR A 162 -36.59 86.82 19.37
CA THR A 162 -35.88 88.11 19.41
C THR A 162 -36.88 89.23 19.11
N HIS A 163 -36.85 90.34 19.86
CA HIS A 163 -37.92 91.35 19.81
C HIS A 163 -37.77 92.36 18.66
N ARG A 164 -38.87 92.54 17.93
CA ARG A 164 -39.14 93.71 17.09
C ARG A 164 -39.61 94.87 17.98
N THR A 165 -38.98 96.04 17.88
CA THR A 165 -39.41 97.27 18.58
C THR A 165 -40.02 98.27 17.60
N GLN A 166 -41.07 98.99 18.02
CA GLN A 166 -41.83 99.92 17.19
C GLN A 166 -41.30 101.36 17.27
N ARG A 167 -41.78 102.22 16.36
CA ARG A 167 -41.80 103.67 16.58
C ARG A 167 -42.66 104.00 17.79
N THR A 168 -42.24 104.97 18.61
CA THR A 168 -43.17 105.91 19.27
C THR A 168 -42.43 107.23 19.52
N SER A 169 -43.16 108.27 19.93
CA SER A 169 -42.74 109.66 19.73
C SER A 169 -42.65 110.48 21.02
N MET A 170 -41.77 111.49 20.96
CA MET A 170 -41.82 112.77 21.70
C MET A 170 -41.36 112.87 23.17
N THR A 171 -40.84 114.09 23.42
CA THR A 171 -40.55 114.77 24.70
C THR A 171 -39.42 114.18 25.58
N SER A 172 -38.30 114.88 25.88
CA SER A 172 -38.10 116.22 26.52
C SER A 172 -38.00 116.07 28.06
N ILE A 173 -37.18 116.82 28.83
CA ILE A 173 -36.45 118.09 28.58
C ILE A 173 -34.92 117.89 28.97
N HIS A 174 -34.09 118.72 29.64
CA HIS A 174 -34.17 120.06 30.26
C HIS A 174 -32.78 120.78 30.38
N LYS A 175 -32.76 122.08 30.06
CA LYS A 175 -31.97 123.20 30.67
C LYS A 175 -30.46 123.09 30.97
N THR A 176 -29.72 124.06 30.44
CA THR A 176 -29.23 125.26 31.18
C THR A 176 -28.97 126.39 30.17
N SER A 177 -28.98 127.71 30.43
CA SER A 177 -29.71 128.62 31.33
C SER A 177 -28.83 129.87 31.51
N SER A 178 -29.12 131.00 30.84
CA SER A 178 -28.87 132.37 31.34
C SER A 178 -29.38 133.43 30.36
N ASN A 179 -29.54 134.67 30.81
CA ASN A 179 -30.33 135.73 30.17
C ASN A 179 -29.67 137.12 30.33
N THR A 180 -30.13 138.10 29.53
CA THR A 180 -30.10 139.57 29.82
C THR A 180 -28.71 140.27 29.85
N PRO A 181 -28.60 141.62 29.97
CA PRO A 181 -28.93 142.56 28.89
C PRO A 181 -27.89 143.72 28.70
N ALA A 182 -28.29 144.75 27.94
CA ALA A 182 -27.51 145.94 27.53
C ALA A 182 -26.91 146.83 28.65
N SER A 183 -25.83 147.59 28.33
CA SER A 183 -25.75 149.07 28.53
C SER A 183 -24.40 149.75 28.16
N THR A 184 -24.49 150.77 27.29
CA THR A 184 -23.95 152.15 27.48
C THR A 184 -22.44 152.49 27.43
N SER A 185 -22.17 153.74 27.00
CA SER A 185 -20.94 154.56 27.12
C SER A 185 -19.80 154.35 26.09
N HIS A 186 -18.95 155.33 25.75
CA HIS A 186 -19.08 156.80 25.56
C HIS A 186 -17.73 157.35 25.03
N SER A 187 -17.67 158.11 23.93
CA SER A 187 -16.60 159.13 23.78
C SER A 187 -16.86 160.23 22.73
N ARG A 188 -16.97 161.48 23.23
CA ARG A 188 -16.34 162.72 22.72
C ARG A 188 -16.31 162.99 21.21
N ARG A 189 -17.39 163.63 20.74
CA ARG A 189 -17.40 165.01 20.21
C ARG A 189 -16.03 165.72 20.13
N ALA A 190 -15.70 166.25 18.95
CA ALA A 190 -14.75 167.35 18.74
C ALA A 190 -15.34 168.34 17.72
N SER A 191 -14.89 169.61 17.72
CA SER A 191 -15.45 170.64 16.83
C SER A 191 -14.42 171.73 16.48
N ALA A 192 -14.21 171.94 15.18
CA ALA A 192 -13.65 173.14 14.56
C ALA A 192 -14.23 173.18 13.12
N ALA A 193 -14.83 174.24 12.57
CA ALA A 193 -14.69 175.70 12.69
C ALA A 193 -13.60 176.30 11.78
N CYS A 194 -14.02 177.26 10.94
CA CYS A 194 -13.22 178.17 10.11
C CYS A 194 -12.46 177.51 8.93
N SER A 195 -12.27 178.14 7.75
CA SER A 195 -12.45 179.55 7.37
C SER A 195 -12.92 179.77 5.91
N SER A 196 -13.18 181.04 5.57
CA SER A 196 -13.26 181.67 4.23
C SER A 196 -12.28 181.11 3.18
N VAL A 197 -12.51 181.18 1.86
CA VAL A 197 -12.74 182.39 1.01
C VAL A 197 -13.74 182.05 -0.11
N SER A 198 -14.82 182.78 -0.43
CA SER A 198 -15.15 184.22 -0.46
C SER A 198 -14.62 185.02 -1.67
N TYR A 199 -15.29 184.89 -2.83
CA TYR A 199 -15.30 185.97 -3.83
C TYR A 199 -16.71 186.52 -4.03
N ILE A 200 -16.96 187.65 -3.37
CA ILE A 200 -18.05 188.57 -3.65
C ILE A 200 -17.53 189.57 -4.67
N SER A 201 -18.23 189.77 -5.80
CA SER A 201 -18.42 191.08 -6.46
C SER A 201 -19.06 190.93 -7.86
N PRO A 202 -19.84 191.91 -8.34
CA PRO A 202 -20.72 192.75 -7.54
C PRO A 202 -22.13 192.89 -8.15
N SER A 203 -23.07 193.35 -7.33
CA SER A 203 -24.33 193.92 -7.80
C SER A 203 -24.10 195.23 -8.55
N THR A 204 -24.71 195.41 -9.72
CA THR A 204 -24.92 196.74 -10.33
C THR A 204 -26.34 196.91 -10.88
N CYS A 205 -27.02 197.91 -10.33
CA CYS A 205 -28.13 198.65 -10.95
C CYS A 205 -29.30 197.86 -11.54
N THR A 206 -30.27 197.56 -10.66
CA THR A 206 -31.65 197.95 -10.96
C THR A 206 -31.70 199.42 -11.37
N VAL A 207 -31.90 199.71 -12.66
CA VAL A 207 -32.23 201.07 -13.11
C VAL A 207 -33.71 201.29 -12.83
N SER A 208 -34.02 201.95 -11.71
CA SER A 208 -35.38 202.41 -11.42
C SER A 208 -35.69 203.63 -12.31
N CYS A 209 -36.36 203.38 -13.42
CA CYS A 209 -37.03 204.40 -14.22
C CYS A 209 -38.53 204.11 -14.31
N GLN A 210 -39.15 203.78 -13.16
CA GLN A 210 -40.61 203.79 -13.04
C GLN A 210 -41.11 205.23 -12.98
N THR A 211 -41.22 205.86 -14.15
CA THR A 211 -42.18 206.96 -14.32
C THR A 211 -43.57 206.45 -13.97
N THR A 212 -44.36 207.25 -13.27
CA THR A 212 -45.75 206.91 -12.94
C THR A 212 -46.55 206.62 -14.21
N GLU A 213 -47.43 205.61 -14.14
CA GLU A 213 -48.29 205.11 -15.24
C GLU A 213 -47.70 204.08 -16.22
N SER A 214 -47.25 202.94 -15.69
CA SER A 214 -47.32 201.65 -16.43
C SER A 214 -47.75 200.52 -15.49
N LYS A 215 -49.03 200.12 -15.56
CA LYS A 215 -49.66 199.11 -14.71
C LYS A 215 -49.89 197.80 -15.48
N LEU A 216 -49.57 196.67 -14.82
CA LEU A 216 -50.20 195.33 -15.03
C LEU A 216 -49.87 194.51 -16.31
N VAL A 217 -48.63 194.51 -16.82
CA VAL A 217 -48.18 193.47 -17.78
C VAL A 217 -46.74 192.98 -17.47
N PRO A 218 -46.47 191.65 -17.39
CA PRO A 218 -45.10 191.11 -17.31
C PRO A 218 -44.31 191.25 -18.62
N CYS A 219 -42.98 191.12 -18.56
CA CYS A 219 -42.15 191.05 -19.78
C CYS A 219 -42.01 189.60 -20.30
N GLU A 220 -41.68 189.46 -21.59
CA GLU A 220 -41.57 188.17 -22.31
C GLU A 220 -40.67 187.15 -21.59
N ALA A 221 -39.53 187.59 -21.05
CA ALA A 221 -38.60 186.72 -20.31
C ALA A 221 -39.25 186.04 -19.09
N CYS A 222 -40.22 186.70 -18.44
CA CYS A 222 -41.00 186.10 -17.35
C CYS A 222 -41.97 185.04 -17.88
N ILE A 223 -42.58 185.24 -19.06
CA ILE A 223 -43.50 184.28 -19.68
C ILE A 223 -42.72 183.00 -20.06
N CYS A 224 -41.58 183.12 -20.74
CA CYS A 224 -40.74 181.99 -21.10
C CYS A 224 -40.25 181.21 -19.85
N LEU A 225 -39.87 181.92 -18.79
CA LEU A 225 -39.42 181.30 -17.54
C LEU A 225 -40.57 180.54 -16.83
N GLN A 226 -41.78 181.09 -16.81
CA GLN A 226 -42.95 180.43 -16.23
C GLN A 226 -43.40 179.20 -17.04
N ALA A 227 -43.25 179.22 -18.38
CA ALA A 227 -43.47 178.06 -19.22
C ALA A 227 -42.47 176.93 -18.92
N GLY A 228 -41.16 177.23 -18.89
CA GLY A 228 -40.13 176.23 -18.55
C GLY A 228 -40.24 175.70 -17.11
N MET A 229 -40.75 176.50 -16.16
CA MET A 229 -41.10 176.03 -14.82
C MET A 229 -42.25 175.01 -14.84
N ARG A 230 -43.26 175.20 -15.70
CA ARG A 230 -44.36 174.24 -15.90
C ARG A 230 -43.85 172.90 -16.44
N GLU A 231 -43.13 172.92 -17.56
CA GLU A 231 -42.55 171.72 -18.19
C GLU A 231 -41.63 170.94 -17.24
N THR A 232 -40.71 171.62 -16.57
CA THR A 232 -39.80 170.98 -15.60
C THR A 232 -40.54 170.54 -14.33
N GLY A 233 -41.71 171.10 -14.02
CA GLY A 233 -42.56 170.65 -12.94
C GLY A 233 -43.30 169.36 -13.27
N GLU A 234 -43.92 169.29 -14.45
CA GLU A 234 -44.60 168.09 -14.96
C GLU A 234 -43.63 166.90 -15.08
N ALA A 235 -42.38 167.15 -15.53
CA ALA A 235 -41.32 166.15 -15.53
C ALA A 235 -40.99 165.61 -14.12
N VAL A 236 -40.97 166.48 -13.10
CA VAL A 236 -40.75 166.07 -11.69
C VAL A 236 -41.95 165.29 -11.14
N VAL A 237 -43.19 165.67 -11.50
CA VAL A 237 -44.40 164.91 -11.16
C VAL A 237 -44.34 163.49 -11.76
N SER A 238 -44.01 163.37 -13.04
CA SER A 238 -43.89 162.09 -13.75
C SER A 238 -42.77 161.20 -13.16
N LEU A 239 -41.62 161.80 -12.85
CA LEU A 239 -40.50 161.09 -12.22
C LEU A 239 -40.85 160.60 -10.81
N CYS A 240 -41.57 161.40 -10.01
CA CYS A 240 -42.03 160.97 -8.70
C CYS A 240 -43.06 159.83 -8.82
N GLN A 241 -44.04 159.94 -9.73
CA GLN A 241 -45.05 158.89 -9.94
C GLN A 241 -44.43 157.56 -10.39
N SER A 242 -43.51 157.59 -11.34
CA SER A 242 -42.82 156.37 -11.84
C SER A 242 -41.91 155.72 -10.78
N LEU A 243 -41.43 156.48 -9.79
CA LEU A 243 -40.70 155.98 -8.62
C LEU A 243 -41.60 155.65 -7.40
N GLY A 244 -42.92 155.83 -7.51
CA GLY A 244 -43.85 155.62 -6.40
C GLY A 244 -43.71 156.63 -5.24
N LEU A 245 -43.08 157.78 -5.49
CA LEU A 245 -42.79 158.82 -4.49
C LEU A 245 -43.91 159.87 -4.42
N PRO A 246 -44.23 160.41 -3.23
CA PRO A 246 -45.17 161.51 -3.11
C PRO A 246 -44.60 162.77 -3.78
N CYS A 247 -45.40 163.40 -4.63
CA CYS A 247 -45.08 164.66 -5.30
C CYS A 247 -45.98 165.77 -4.78
N SER A 248 -45.37 166.83 -4.27
CA SER A 248 -46.03 168.04 -3.76
C SER A 248 -46.28 169.08 -4.83
N LEU A 249 -45.43 169.12 -5.86
CA LEU A 249 -45.59 170.02 -6.99
C LEU A 249 -46.82 169.71 -7.83
N LYS A 250 -47.31 168.46 -7.80
CA LYS A 250 -48.55 168.02 -8.47
C LYS A 250 -49.75 168.87 -8.05
N ASP A 251 -49.93 169.07 -6.75
CA ASP A 251 -51.09 169.78 -6.22
C ASP A 251 -50.99 171.29 -6.50
N LEU A 252 -49.78 171.83 -6.52
CA LEU A 252 -49.52 173.21 -6.92
C LEU A 252 -49.76 173.44 -8.43
N LEU A 253 -49.36 172.49 -9.28
CA LEU A 253 -49.62 172.51 -10.73
C LEU A 253 -51.11 172.66 -11.03
N VAL A 254 -51.94 171.82 -10.41
CA VAL A 254 -53.42 171.89 -10.52
C VAL A 254 -53.94 173.22 -9.96
N THR A 255 -53.50 173.63 -8.78
CA THR A 255 -53.93 174.89 -8.14
C THR A 255 -53.62 176.11 -9.03
N VAL A 256 -52.43 176.15 -9.64
CA VAL A 256 -51.99 177.20 -10.57
C VAL A 256 -52.86 177.22 -11.83
N GLU A 257 -53.18 176.06 -12.40
CA GLU A 257 -54.00 175.94 -13.60
C GLU A 257 -55.47 176.33 -13.36
N GLU A 258 -56.03 175.99 -12.19
CA GLU A 258 -57.40 176.35 -11.81
C GLU A 258 -57.55 177.85 -11.46
N GLN A 259 -56.59 178.43 -10.73
CA GLN A 259 -56.70 179.79 -10.20
C GLN A 259 -56.23 180.87 -11.19
N LEU A 260 -55.19 180.62 -11.98
CA LEU A 260 -54.55 181.65 -12.82
C LEU A 260 -55.00 181.59 -14.28
N LYS A 261 -56.30 181.82 -14.51
CA LYS A 261 -56.89 181.95 -15.86
C LYS A 261 -56.35 183.12 -16.71
N LEU A 262 -55.50 183.97 -16.12
CA LEU A 262 -54.75 185.04 -16.81
C LEU A 262 -53.29 184.62 -17.15
N GLY A 263 -52.88 183.38 -16.86
CA GLY A 263 -51.61 182.82 -17.36
C GLY A 263 -50.33 183.41 -16.77
N HIS A 264 -50.39 184.06 -15.60
CA HIS A 264 -49.25 184.74 -14.98
C HIS A 264 -49.09 184.34 -13.51
N LEU A 265 -48.00 183.65 -13.17
CA LEU A 265 -47.59 183.41 -11.78
C LEU A 265 -47.11 184.71 -11.13
N SER A 266 -47.48 184.93 -9.88
CA SER A 266 -46.89 185.98 -9.03
C SER A 266 -45.50 185.56 -8.54
N ALA A 267 -44.75 186.52 -7.97
CA ALA A 267 -43.47 186.23 -7.34
C ALA A 267 -43.58 185.24 -6.17
N CYS A 268 -44.72 185.22 -5.46
CA CYS A 268 -45.00 184.23 -4.42
C CYS A 268 -45.14 182.84 -5.02
N ASP A 269 -45.94 182.68 -6.08
CA ASP A 269 -46.23 181.37 -6.69
C ASP A 269 -44.96 180.76 -7.31
N VAL A 270 -44.14 181.59 -7.98
CA VAL A 270 -42.80 181.20 -8.47
C VAL A 270 -41.90 180.72 -7.32
N SER A 271 -41.92 181.41 -6.17
CA SER A 271 -41.13 181.00 -5.00
C SER A 271 -41.64 179.69 -4.37
N GLN A 272 -42.96 179.51 -4.30
CA GLN A 272 -43.59 178.29 -3.80
C GLN A 272 -43.27 177.10 -4.70
N TRP A 273 -43.38 177.27 -6.02
CA TRP A 273 -43.01 176.28 -7.02
C TRP A 273 -41.55 175.86 -6.90
N ALA A 274 -40.63 176.82 -6.82
CA ALA A 274 -39.20 176.56 -6.64
C ALA A 274 -38.86 175.90 -5.28
N SER A 275 -39.75 176.00 -4.29
CA SER A 275 -39.63 175.29 -3.01
C SER A 275 -40.16 173.85 -3.10
N GLU A 276 -41.30 173.63 -3.76
CA GLU A 276 -41.94 172.31 -3.87
C GLU A 276 -41.23 171.41 -4.88
N GLN A 277 -40.84 171.95 -6.03
CA GLN A 277 -40.01 171.24 -7.01
C GLN A 277 -38.66 170.82 -6.40
N ARG A 278 -38.07 171.65 -5.53
CA ARG A 278 -36.87 171.32 -4.76
C ARG A 278 -37.14 170.25 -3.70
N ARG A 279 -38.30 170.29 -3.02
CA ARG A 279 -38.70 169.28 -2.03
C ARG A 279 -38.85 167.90 -2.69
N ASP A 280 -39.49 167.84 -3.84
CA ASP A 280 -39.71 166.59 -4.58
C ASP A 280 -38.41 166.07 -5.22
N MET A 281 -37.58 166.94 -5.82
CA MET A 281 -36.24 166.55 -6.27
C MET A 281 -35.35 166.06 -5.12
N SER A 282 -35.55 166.56 -3.89
CA SER A 282 -34.86 166.03 -2.70
C SER A 282 -35.37 164.65 -2.29
N ARG A 283 -36.67 164.35 -2.48
CA ARG A 283 -37.24 163.00 -2.28
C ARG A 283 -36.67 162.01 -3.30
N VAL A 284 -36.64 162.39 -4.58
CA VAL A 284 -36.01 161.61 -5.66
C VAL A 284 -34.53 161.37 -5.36
N GLY A 285 -33.79 162.40 -4.98
CA GLY A 285 -32.38 162.29 -4.59
C GLY A 285 -32.15 161.32 -3.43
N LYS A 286 -32.99 161.38 -2.37
CA LYS A 286 -32.94 160.45 -1.24
C LYS A 286 -33.23 159.01 -1.67
N HIS A 287 -34.25 158.79 -2.50
CA HIS A 287 -34.58 157.45 -3.01
C HIS A 287 -33.45 156.86 -3.88
N VAL A 288 -32.85 157.66 -4.76
CA VAL A 288 -31.70 157.26 -5.58
C VAL A 288 -30.47 156.94 -4.73
N LEU A 289 -30.29 157.62 -3.59
CA LEU A 289 -29.25 157.27 -2.61
C LEU A 289 -29.59 155.96 -1.89
N GLU A 290 -30.80 155.77 -1.37
CA GLU A 290 -31.23 154.54 -0.69
C GLU A 290 -31.15 153.29 -1.59
N VAL A 291 -31.52 153.43 -2.86
CA VAL A 291 -31.36 152.36 -3.87
C VAL A 291 -29.88 152.08 -4.13
N ARG A 292 -29.02 153.11 -4.23
CA ARG A 292 -27.56 152.94 -4.39
C ARG A 292 -26.91 152.27 -3.19
N GLU A 293 -27.29 152.68 -1.98
CA GLU A 293 -26.81 152.16 -0.69
C GLU A 293 -27.26 150.72 -0.43
N THR A 294 -28.40 150.29 -0.98
CA THR A 294 -28.86 148.89 -0.88
C THR A 294 -28.32 147.99 -2.00
N VAL A 295 -28.10 148.52 -3.20
CA VAL A 295 -27.59 147.77 -4.36
C VAL A 295 -26.16 147.22 -4.15
N GLU A 296 -25.23 147.99 -3.57
CA GLU A 296 -23.85 147.50 -3.38
C GLU A 296 -23.74 146.36 -2.33
N PRO A 297 -24.40 146.43 -1.15
CA PRO A 297 -24.51 145.29 -0.24
C PRO A 297 -25.18 144.06 -0.87
N LEU A 298 -26.18 144.24 -1.74
CA LEU A 298 -26.82 143.12 -2.46
C LEU A 298 -25.89 142.51 -3.51
N LYS A 299 -25.17 143.32 -4.30
CA LYS A 299 -24.10 142.84 -5.21
C LYS A 299 -23.01 142.08 -4.46
N LYS A 300 -22.61 142.55 -3.28
CA LYS A 300 -21.63 141.86 -2.42
C LYS A 300 -22.16 140.51 -1.95
N LYS A 301 -23.37 140.45 -1.37
CA LYS A 301 -24.01 139.20 -0.94
C LYS A 301 -24.22 138.20 -2.10
N LEU A 302 -24.55 138.69 -3.29
CA LEU A 302 -24.66 137.85 -4.48
C LEU A 302 -23.31 137.19 -4.81
N LYS A 303 -22.23 137.98 -4.92
CA LYS A 303 -20.88 137.44 -5.15
C LYS A 303 -20.45 136.44 -4.07
N GLU A 304 -20.71 136.74 -2.79
CA GLU A 304 -20.41 135.85 -1.66
C GLU A 304 -21.14 134.51 -1.80
N THR A 305 -22.46 134.54 -2.03
CA THR A 305 -23.27 133.32 -2.24
C THR A 305 -22.92 132.56 -3.53
N GLU A 306 -22.50 133.25 -4.60
CA GLU A 306 -21.97 132.59 -5.80
C GLU A 306 -20.63 131.89 -5.55
N THR A 307 -19.71 132.51 -4.78
CA THR A 307 -18.44 131.87 -4.42
C THR A 307 -18.63 130.66 -3.50
N GLU A 308 -19.55 130.73 -2.53
CA GLU A 308 -19.84 129.59 -1.67
C GLU A 308 -20.58 128.47 -2.43
N ARG A 309 -21.48 128.80 -3.37
CA ARG A 309 -22.09 127.83 -4.29
C ARG A 309 -21.04 127.12 -5.14
N GLU A 310 -20.05 127.85 -5.65
CA GLU A 310 -18.96 127.26 -6.46
C GLU A 310 -18.03 126.39 -5.61
N LYS A 311 -17.73 126.80 -4.37
CA LYS A 311 -16.99 126.00 -3.39
C LYS A 311 -17.72 124.70 -3.03
N LEU A 312 -19.02 124.75 -2.75
CA LEU A 312 -19.85 123.57 -2.51
C LEU A 312 -19.94 122.67 -3.76
N ARG A 313 -20.05 123.26 -4.96
CA ARG A 313 -20.03 122.51 -6.24
C ARG A 313 -18.72 121.75 -6.43
N LYS A 314 -17.57 122.37 -6.13
CA LYS A 314 -16.25 121.72 -6.17
C LYS A 314 -16.15 120.58 -5.16
N GLN A 315 -16.51 120.84 -3.90
CA GLN A 315 -16.54 119.81 -2.85
C GLN A 315 -17.43 118.60 -3.22
N MET A 316 -18.62 118.84 -3.78
CA MET A 316 -19.51 117.78 -4.28
C MET A 316 -18.94 117.04 -5.50
N SER A 317 -18.22 117.73 -6.39
CA SER A 317 -17.53 117.05 -7.49
C SER A 317 -16.35 116.21 -6.99
N GLU A 318 -15.61 116.67 -5.99
CA GLU A 318 -14.51 115.94 -5.35
C GLU A 318 -14.99 114.71 -4.59
N THR A 319 -16.12 114.79 -3.85
CA THR A 319 -16.70 113.59 -3.19
C THR A 319 -17.22 112.59 -4.21
N VAL A 320 -17.98 113.02 -5.22
CA VAL A 320 -18.46 112.14 -6.30
C VAL A 320 -17.30 111.50 -7.07
N ASN A 321 -16.22 112.24 -7.36
CA ASN A 321 -15.05 111.67 -8.04
C ASN A 321 -14.27 110.69 -7.14
N ARG A 322 -14.16 110.97 -5.84
CA ARG A 322 -13.54 110.06 -4.85
C ARG A 322 -14.34 108.76 -4.70
N GLU A 323 -15.67 108.85 -4.62
CA GLU A 323 -16.54 107.67 -4.60
C GLU A 323 -16.49 106.86 -5.90
N LYS A 324 -16.39 107.52 -7.06
CA LYS A 324 -16.23 106.84 -8.36
C LYS A 324 -14.91 106.09 -8.41
N GLU A 325 -13.80 106.69 -7.98
CA GLU A 325 -12.50 106.02 -7.96
C GLU A 325 -12.46 104.89 -6.92
N GLN A 326 -13.09 105.06 -5.76
CA GLN A 326 -13.26 103.96 -4.79
C GLN A 326 -14.10 102.81 -5.38
N ARG A 327 -15.22 103.09 -6.06
CA ARG A 327 -16.01 102.07 -6.75
C ARG A 327 -15.22 101.38 -7.86
N ARG A 328 -14.47 102.13 -8.67
CA ARG A 328 -13.60 101.59 -9.73
C ARG A 328 -12.54 100.64 -9.15
N LYS A 329 -11.92 100.99 -8.03
CA LYS A 329 -10.98 100.12 -7.32
C LYS A 329 -11.63 98.87 -6.76
N MET A 330 -12.77 99.00 -6.07
CA MET A 330 -13.52 97.83 -5.56
C MET A 330 -13.96 96.89 -6.70
N GLU A 331 -14.34 97.42 -7.87
CA GLU A 331 -14.70 96.65 -9.06
C GLU A 331 -13.48 95.96 -9.70
N GLU A 332 -12.33 96.66 -9.78
CA GLU A 332 -11.06 96.13 -10.28
C GLU A 332 -10.50 95.04 -9.35
N GLU A 333 -10.51 95.26 -8.04
CA GLU A 333 -10.16 94.29 -7.00
C GLU A 333 -11.07 93.07 -7.05
N TRP A 334 -12.41 93.26 -7.06
CA TRP A 334 -13.37 92.15 -7.14
C TRP A 334 -13.24 91.33 -8.42
N LYS A 335 -12.97 92.00 -9.55
CA LYS A 335 -12.70 91.34 -10.84
C LYS A 335 -11.43 90.50 -10.77
N ASN A 336 -10.36 91.04 -10.18
CA ASN A 336 -9.09 90.33 -10.02
C ASN A 336 -9.24 89.12 -9.09
N THR A 337 -9.87 89.26 -7.91
CA THR A 337 -10.12 88.12 -7.01
C THR A 337 -11.04 87.08 -7.63
N THR A 338 -12.06 87.50 -8.38
CA THR A 338 -12.94 86.57 -9.13
C THR A 338 -12.15 85.81 -10.21
N GLN A 339 -11.24 86.47 -10.91
CA GLN A 339 -10.39 85.85 -11.93
C GLN A 339 -9.35 84.90 -11.33
N GLU A 340 -8.78 85.23 -10.17
CA GLU A 340 -7.86 84.36 -9.41
C GLU A 340 -8.57 83.12 -8.86
N VAL A 341 -9.72 83.29 -8.19
CA VAL A 341 -10.56 82.17 -7.72
C VAL A 341 -11.00 81.28 -8.88
N LYS A 342 -11.36 81.87 -10.03
CA LYS A 342 -11.66 81.10 -11.25
C LYS A 342 -10.44 80.32 -11.75
N ALA A 343 -9.28 80.96 -11.88
CA ALA A 343 -8.06 80.31 -12.39
C ALA A 343 -7.55 79.18 -11.47
N THR A 344 -7.63 79.38 -10.15
CA THR A 344 -7.29 78.35 -9.16
C THR A 344 -8.30 77.20 -9.17
N GLY A 345 -9.60 77.47 -9.29
CA GLY A 345 -10.65 76.45 -9.49
C GLY A 345 -10.46 75.64 -10.78
N GLU A 346 -10.21 76.29 -11.91
CA GLU A 346 -9.87 75.64 -13.19
C GLU A 346 -8.54 74.87 -13.12
N GLY A 347 -7.62 75.27 -12.25
CA GLY A 347 -6.41 74.51 -11.92
C GLY A 347 -6.73 73.23 -11.12
N ALA A 348 -7.50 73.34 -10.05
CA ALA A 348 -7.91 72.21 -9.21
C ALA A 348 -8.74 71.18 -9.98
N VAL A 349 -9.71 71.62 -10.79
CA VAL A 349 -10.53 70.75 -11.65
C VAL A 349 -9.68 70.01 -12.69
N ARG A 350 -8.59 70.60 -13.21
CA ARG A 350 -7.66 69.91 -14.11
C ARG A 350 -6.83 68.84 -13.38
N LYS A 351 -6.35 69.14 -12.16
CA LYS A 351 -5.63 68.15 -11.32
C LYS A 351 -6.51 66.96 -10.98
N LEU A 352 -7.71 67.21 -10.43
CA LEU A 352 -8.67 66.16 -10.07
C LEU A 352 -9.07 65.30 -11.27
N LYS A 353 -9.16 65.87 -12.48
CA LYS A 353 -9.38 65.09 -13.71
C LYS A 353 -8.16 64.23 -14.09
N GLN A 354 -6.94 64.76 -13.99
CA GLN A 354 -5.72 63.98 -14.24
C GLN A 354 -5.61 62.81 -13.25
N GLU A 355 -5.82 63.07 -11.96
CA GLU A 355 -5.85 62.08 -10.89
C GLU A 355 -6.97 61.04 -11.11
N GLN A 356 -8.16 61.45 -11.54
CA GLN A 356 -9.25 60.54 -11.90
C GLN A 356 -8.89 59.62 -13.08
N GLU A 357 -8.31 60.15 -14.15
CA GLU A 357 -7.88 59.31 -15.29
C GLU A 357 -6.69 58.41 -14.93
N GLU A 358 -5.84 58.81 -13.98
CA GLU A 358 -4.74 57.98 -13.46
C GLU A 358 -5.25 56.84 -12.58
N LEU A 359 -6.20 57.12 -11.68
CA LEU A 359 -6.90 56.10 -10.90
C LEU A 359 -7.66 55.11 -11.81
N LYS A 360 -8.34 55.58 -12.86
CA LYS A 360 -8.97 54.70 -13.87
C LYS A 360 -7.97 53.77 -14.55
N ARG A 361 -6.81 54.28 -14.97
CA ARG A 361 -5.73 53.44 -15.54
C ARG A 361 -5.21 52.43 -14.51
N GLY A 362 -5.05 52.84 -13.25
CA GLY A 362 -4.67 51.95 -12.15
C GLY A 362 -5.69 50.85 -11.89
N VAL A 363 -6.98 51.17 -11.90
CA VAL A 363 -8.08 50.19 -11.76
C VAL A 363 -8.06 49.18 -12.90
N MET A 364 -8.06 49.62 -14.16
CA MET A 364 -8.03 48.70 -15.31
C MET A 364 -6.79 47.78 -15.27
N LEU A 365 -5.60 48.31 -14.95
CA LEU A 365 -4.37 47.52 -14.81
C LEU A 365 -4.39 46.52 -13.64
N LEU A 366 -5.24 46.72 -12.64
CA LEU A 366 -5.47 45.77 -11.55
C LEU A 366 -6.57 44.77 -11.89
N GLU A 367 -7.61 45.18 -12.62
CA GLU A 367 -8.65 44.30 -13.17
C GLU A 367 -8.04 43.30 -14.16
N ASP A 368 -7.25 43.78 -15.14
CA ASP A 368 -6.52 42.94 -16.10
C ASP A 368 -5.68 41.86 -15.38
N LYS A 369 -4.84 42.28 -14.43
CA LYS A 369 -4.01 41.36 -13.62
C LYS A 369 -4.82 40.40 -12.77
N ASN A 370 -5.98 40.79 -12.29
CA ASN A 370 -6.85 39.90 -11.53
C ASN A 370 -7.48 38.84 -12.46
N THR A 371 -7.83 39.20 -13.69
CA THR A 371 -8.26 38.20 -14.70
C THR A 371 -7.12 37.26 -15.11
N GLU A 372 -5.89 37.77 -15.26
CA GLU A 372 -4.68 36.98 -15.55
C GLU A 372 -4.39 35.98 -14.41
N LEU A 373 -4.35 36.45 -13.16
CA LEU A 373 -4.14 35.59 -11.98
C LEU A 373 -5.29 34.59 -11.77
N THR A 374 -6.53 34.94 -12.12
CA THR A 374 -7.67 34.02 -12.08
C THR A 374 -7.55 32.93 -13.16
N ALA A 375 -7.10 33.29 -14.36
CA ALA A 375 -6.87 32.33 -15.44
C ALA A 375 -5.71 31.37 -15.12
N GLU A 376 -4.60 31.89 -14.59
CA GLU A 376 -3.47 31.08 -14.12
C GLU A 376 -3.91 30.15 -12.97
N LEU A 377 -4.63 30.65 -11.97
CA LEU A 377 -5.15 29.83 -10.87
C LEU A 377 -6.05 28.69 -11.39
N ASN A 378 -6.95 28.97 -12.33
CA ASN A 378 -7.78 27.95 -12.96
C ASN A 378 -6.92 26.89 -13.66
N SER A 379 -5.96 27.30 -14.49
CA SER A 379 -5.05 26.38 -15.19
C SER A 379 -4.23 25.52 -14.23
N GLN A 380 -3.73 26.10 -13.13
CA GLN A 380 -3.04 25.34 -12.06
C GLN A 380 -3.98 24.35 -11.37
N THR A 381 -5.27 24.67 -11.16
CA THR A 381 -6.24 23.71 -10.62
C THR A 381 -6.59 22.58 -11.60
N GLU A 382 -6.66 22.86 -12.90
CA GLU A 382 -6.87 21.84 -13.95
C GLU A 382 -5.66 20.90 -14.04
N ALA A 383 -4.44 21.45 -14.06
CA ALA A 383 -3.20 20.67 -14.04
C ALA A 383 -3.09 19.79 -12.78
N LYS A 384 -3.42 20.34 -11.61
CA LYS A 384 -3.50 19.58 -10.36
C LYS A 384 -4.51 18.43 -10.46
N GLN A 385 -5.71 18.67 -10.97
CA GLN A 385 -6.74 17.64 -11.13
C GLN A 385 -6.28 16.52 -12.08
N SER A 386 -5.59 16.85 -13.17
CA SER A 386 -4.99 15.84 -14.06
C SER A 386 -3.98 14.96 -13.32
N LEU A 387 -3.08 15.56 -12.54
CA LEU A 387 -2.09 14.83 -11.73
C LEU A 387 -2.73 14.00 -10.60
N GLU A 388 -3.85 14.44 -10.03
CA GLU A 388 -4.61 13.67 -9.04
C GLU A 388 -5.31 12.45 -9.69
N CYS A 389 -5.82 12.58 -10.92
CA CYS A 389 -6.36 11.48 -11.72
C CYS A 389 -5.26 10.48 -12.15
N GLU A 390 -4.12 10.95 -12.64
CA GLU A 390 -2.96 10.11 -12.98
C GLU A 390 -2.45 9.34 -11.75
N ARG A 391 -2.34 10.02 -10.61
CA ARG A 391 -1.97 9.40 -9.33
C ARG A 391 -2.96 8.29 -8.93
N ALA A 392 -4.27 8.51 -9.08
CA ALA A 392 -5.28 7.50 -8.77
C ALA A 392 -5.12 6.26 -9.68
N SER A 393 -4.95 6.46 -10.99
CA SER A 393 -4.72 5.37 -11.95
C SER A 393 -3.43 4.59 -11.65
N LEU A 394 -2.34 5.27 -11.29
CA LEU A 394 -1.10 4.63 -10.86
C LEU A 394 -1.25 3.84 -9.55
N GLN A 395 -2.11 4.29 -8.61
CA GLN A 395 -2.42 3.55 -7.40
C GLN A 395 -3.23 2.27 -7.69
N GLU A 396 -4.19 2.31 -8.62
CA GLU A 396 -4.90 1.11 -9.10
C GLU A 396 -3.95 0.11 -9.77
N GLU A 397 -3.04 0.59 -10.63
CA GLU A 397 -2.04 -0.27 -11.29
C GLU A 397 -1.06 -0.90 -10.29
N VAL A 398 -0.62 -0.17 -9.25
CA VAL A 398 0.21 -0.75 -8.17
C VAL A 398 -0.55 -1.84 -7.40
N LEU A 399 -1.84 -1.65 -7.10
CA LEU A 399 -2.67 -2.69 -6.47
C LEU A 399 -2.83 -3.93 -7.39
N ARG A 400 -3.04 -3.71 -8.70
CA ARG A 400 -3.13 -4.77 -9.71
C ARG A 400 -1.83 -5.56 -9.81
N LEU A 401 -0.69 -4.88 -9.85
CA LEU A 401 0.64 -5.50 -9.89
C LEU A 401 0.94 -6.28 -8.61
N HIS A 402 0.59 -5.78 -7.43
CA HIS A 402 0.80 -6.51 -6.16
C HIS A 402 -0.08 -7.77 -6.04
N SER A 403 -1.30 -7.73 -6.60
CA SER A 403 -2.15 -8.91 -6.75
C SER A 403 -1.51 -9.95 -7.68
N LEU A 404 -0.98 -9.53 -8.83
CA LEU A 404 -0.27 -10.41 -9.77
C LEU A 404 1.04 -10.99 -9.19
N GLU A 405 1.80 -10.19 -8.43
CA GLU A 405 3.01 -10.63 -7.72
C GLU A 405 2.67 -11.72 -6.70
N THR A 406 1.56 -11.57 -5.96
CA THR A 406 1.07 -12.55 -5.00
C THR A 406 0.60 -13.84 -5.70
N MET A 407 -0.14 -13.74 -6.80
CA MET A 407 -0.51 -14.89 -7.64
C MET A 407 0.72 -15.63 -8.19
N LEU A 408 1.75 -14.91 -8.65
CA LEU A 408 3.03 -15.50 -9.08
C LEU A 408 3.75 -16.21 -7.94
N ARG A 409 3.71 -15.66 -6.72
CA ARG A 409 4.28 -16.26 -5.51
C ARG A 409 3.64 -17.61 -5.20
N GLU A 410 2.31 -17.69 -5.22
CA GLU A 410 1.59 -18.96 -5.03
C GLU A 410 1.84 -19.97 -6.16
N VAL A 411 1.85 -19.52 -7.43
CA VAL A 411 2.13 -20.40 -8.58
C VAL A 411 3.53 -20.98 -8.51
N LYS A 412 4.52 -20.19 -8.07
CA LYS A 412 5.89 -20.66 -7.82
C LYS A 412 5.95 -21.70 -6.70
N GLU A 413 5.24 -21.49 -5.60
CA GLU A 413 5.15 -22.47 -4.49
C GLU A 413 4.49 -23.78 -4.96
N ARG A 414 3.37 -23.70 -5.70
CA ARG A 414 2.69 -24.87 -6.30
C ARG A 414 3.62 -25.64 -7.23
N ARG A 415 4.40 -24.95 -8.08
CA ARG A 415 5.43 -25.57 -8.93
C ARG A 415 6.50 -26.31 -8.09
N GLU A 416 7.01 -25.68 -7.05
CA GLU A 416 8.07 -26.28 -6.20
C GLU A 416 7.57 -27.49 -5.42
N ASN A 417 6.30 -27.48 -4.99
CA ASN A 417 5.64 -28.65 -4.40
C ASN A 417 5.45 -29.78 -5.42
N LEU A 418 4.99 -29.49 -6.64
CA LEU A 418 4.89 -30.50 -7.72
C LEU A 418 6.26 -31.07 -8.12
N GLU A 419 7.33 -30.26 -8.10
CA GLU A 419 8.72 -30.72 -8.32
C GLU A 419 9.25 -31.59 -7.16
N ASN A 420 8.73 -31.43 -5.95
CA ASN A 420 9.01 -32.33 -4.82
C ASN A 420 8.25 -33.66 -4.96
N GLU A 421 6.97 -33.62 -5.35
CA GLU A 421 6.15 -34.80 -5.63
C GLU A 421 6.70 -35.62 -6.81
N LEU A 422 7.14 -34.96 -7.89
CA LEU A 422 7.77 -35.62 -9.04
C LEU A 422 9.09 -36.29 -8.65
N ARG A 423 9.93 -35.65 -7.84
CA ARG A 423 11.16 -36.27 -7.31
C ARG A 423 10.86 -37.46 -6.39
N SER A 424 9.82 -37.37 -5.57
CA SER A 424 9.37 -38.46 -4.68
C SER A 424 8.85 -39.67 -5.48
N THR A 425 7.98 -39.42 -6.46
CA THR A 425 7.41 -40.49 -7.33
C THR A 425 8.46 -41.11 -8.24
N GLN A 426 9.43 -40.34 -8.75
CA GLN A 426 10.58 -40.89 -9.49
C GLN A 426 11.43 -41.81 -8.60
N ALA A 427 11.73 -41.43 -7.36
CA ALA A 427 12.48 -42.28 -6.42
C ALA A 427 11.72 -43.58 -6.05
N LEU A 428 10.38 -43.53 -5.98
CA LEU A 428 9.55 -44.73 -5.84
C LEU A 428 9.59 -45.61 -7.09
N LEU A 429 9.50 -45.02 -8.29
CA LEU A 429 9.60 -45.74 -9.56
C LEU A 429 10.94 -46.46 -9.71
N ASP A 430 12.06 -45.81 -9.36
CA ASP A 430 13.38 -46.43 -9.42
C ASP A 430 13.58 -47.54 -8.37
N LYS A 431 12.90 -47.43 -7.22
CA LYS A 431 12.84 -48.50 -6.22
C LYS A 431 12.06 -49.73 -6.73
N GLU A 432 10.95 -49.53 -7.44
CA GLU A 432 10.22 -50.64 -8.06
C GLU A 432 10.97 -51.23 -9.27
N ARG A 433 11.65 -50.41 -10.09
CA ARG A 433 12.59 -50.88 -11.13
C ARG A 433 13.69 -51.76 -10.53
N ALA A 434 14.31 -51.32 -9.42
CA ALA A 434 15.34 -52.10 -8.73
C ALA A 434 14.83 -53.44 -8.19
N LYS A 435 13.59 -53.48 -7.66
CA LYS A 435 12.90 -54.74 -7.30
C LYS A 435 12.70 -55.64 -8.52
N SER A 436 12.17 -55.11 -9.63
CA SER A 436 11.96 -55.89 -10.86
C SER A 436 13.26 -56.49 -11.40
N TYR A 437 14.36 -55.73 -11.44
CA TYR A 437 15.70 -56.26 -11.79
C TYR A 437 16.27 -57.27 -10.78
N SER A 438 15.78 -57.29 -9.53
CA SER A 438 16.13 -58.32 -8.55
C SER A 438 15.30 -59.59 -8.77
N VAL A 439 14.00 -59.47 -9.05
CA VAL A 439 13.11 -60.59 -9.35
C VAL A 439 13.51 -61.25 -10.67
N GLN A 440 13.85 -60.46 -11.71
CA GLN A 440 14.36 -60.97 -12.97
C GLN A 440 15.62 -61.83 -12.77
N ARG A 441 16.64 -61.32 -12.05
CA ARG A 441 17.86 -62.10 -11.74
C ARG A 441 17.60 -63.33 -10.89
N GLN A 442 16.61 -63.30 -10.01
CA GLN A 442 16.16 -64.50 -9.28
C GLN A 442 15.49 -65.52 -10.20
N HIS A 443 14.70 -65.06 -11.18
CA HIS A 443 14.07 -65.93 -12.18
C HIS A 443 15.12 -66.55 -13.12
N GLU A 444 16.07 -65.77 -13.64
CA GLU A 444 17.21 -66.24 -14.44
C GLU A 444 18.03 -67.30 -13.67
N ALA A 445 18.38 -67.03 -12.40
CA ALA A 445 19.08 -67.99 -11.55
C ALA A 445 18.24 -69.25 -11.23
N LEU A 446 16.91 -69.15 -11.23
CA LEU A 446 16.00 -70.28 -11.06
C LEU A 446 15.87 -71.11 -12.34
N GLN A 447 15.80 -70.49 -13.52
CA GLN A 447 15.86 -71.18 -14.81
C GLN A 447 17.17 -71.97 -14.98
N VAL A 448 18.32 -71.37 -14.63
CA VAL A 448 19.63 -72.06 -14.68
C VAL A 448 19.64 -73.28 -13.75
N LYS A 449 19.05 -73.18 -12.54
CA LYS A 449 18.88 -74.33 -11.64
C LYS A 449 17.94 -75.39 -12.19
N GLN A 450 16.80 -75.00 -12.79
CA GLN A 450 15.88 -75.94 -13.43
C GLN A 450 16.57 -76.68 -14.58
N HIS A 451 17.29 -75.98 -15.46
CA HIS A 451 18.03 -76.61 -16.57
C HIS A 451 19.12 -77.57 -16.07
N ALA A 452 19.84 -77.23 -15.00
CA ALA A 452 20.81 -78.13 -14.37
C ALA A 452 20.14 -79.37 -13.73
N LEU A 453 18.96 -79.20 -13.15
CA LEU A 453 18.17 -80.31 -12.60
C LEU A 453 17.61 -81.22 -13.71
N CYS A 454 17.08 -80.67 -14.81
CA CYS A 454 16.66 -81.45 -15.97
C CYS A 454 17.83 -82.30 -16.50
N LYS A 455 19.02 -81.71 -16.69
CA LYS A 455 20.23 -82.45 -17.08
C LYS A 455 20.62 -83.54 -16.09
N ARG A 456 20.44 -83.35 -14.78
CA ARG A 456 20.68 -84.43 -13.81
C ARG A 456 19.61 -85.52 -13.88
N VAL A 457 18.35 -85.17 -14.18
CA VAL A 457 17.27 -86.15 -14.42
C VAL A 457 17.53 -86.93 -15.72
N GLU A 458 17.91 -86.27 -16.82
CA GLU A 458 18.33 -86.91 -18.08
C GLU A 458 19.46 -87.93 -17.83
N VAL A 459 20.49 -87.56 -17.07
CA VAL A 459 21.56 -88.51 -16.69
C VAL A 459 21.07 -89.61 -15.74
N LEU A 460 20.11 -89.35 -14.85
CA LEU A 460 19.53 -90.39 -13.99
C LEU A 460 18.63 -91.37 -14.76
N VAL A 461 17.92 -90.90 -15.79
CA VAL A 461 17.15 -91.74 -16.72
C VAL A 461 18.12 -92.62 -17.50
N GLN A 462 19.15 -92.05 -18.13
CA GLN A 462 20.18 -92.84 -18.81
C GLN A 462 20.83 -93.87 -17.86
N GLN A 463 21.19 -93.48 -16.64
CA GLN A 463 21.72 -94.42 -15.63
C GLN A 463 20.72 -95.49 -15.19
N THR A 464 19.42 -95.29 -15.38
CA THR A 464 18.37 -96.30 -15.12
C THR A 464 18.21 -97.21 -16.33
N ASP A 465 18.21 -96.66 -17.54
CA ASP A 465 18.14 -97.40 -18.80
C ASP A 465 19.39 -98.30 -18.97
N ASP A 466 20.59 -97.78 -18.71
CA ASP A 466 21.86 -98.52 -18.71
C ASP A 466 21.82 -99.70 -17.73
N LEU A 467 21.27 -99.48 -16.52
CA LEU A 467 21.10 -100.52 -15.50
C LEU A 467 20.00 -101.52 -15.87
N GLN A 468 18.95 -101.10 -16.58
CA GLN A 468 17.91 -102.00 -17.06
C GLN A 468 18.44 -102.90 -18.19
N SER A 469 19.14 -102.36 -19.18
CA SER A 469 19.76 -103.18 -20.23
C SER A 469 20.81 -104.15 -19.65
N SER A 470 21.62 -103.72 -18.69
CA SER A 470 22.55 -104.64 -18.00
C SER A 470 21.84 -105.69 -17.15
N LEU A 471 20.66 -105.39 -16.60
CA LEU A 471 19.81 -106.39 -15.94
C LEU A 471 19.20 -107.36 -16.96
N GLU A 472 18.70 -106.87 -18.10
CA GLU A 472 18.17 -107.70 -19.20
C GLU A 472 19.25 -108.65 -19.72
N GLU A 473 20.48 -108.17 -19.96
CA GLU A 473 21.66 -109.00 -20.29
C GLU A 473 21.92 -110.08 -19.22
N CYS A 474 21.89 -109.72 -17.93
CA CYS A 474 22.07 -110.67 -16.83
C CYS A 474 20.90 -111.67 -16.69
N GLU A 475 19.68 -111.30 -17.08
CA GLU A 475 18.53 -112.20 -17.07
C GLU A 475 18.56 -113.16 -18.27
N ASP A 476 19.00 -112.72 -19.45
CA ASP A 476 19.26 -113.57 -20.61
C ASP A 476 20.43 -114.54 -20.37
N GLU A 477 21.56 -114.09 -19.81
CA GLU A 477 22.66 -114.99 -19.39
C GLU A 477 22.18 -116.05 -18.39
N LYS A 478 21.32 -115.66 -17.44
CA LYS A 478 20.71 -116.54 -16.44
C LYS A 478 19.72 -117.53 -17.07
N VAL A 479 18.99 -117.14 -18.12
CA VAL A 479 18.14 -118.06 -18.92
C VAL A 479 19.02 -119.05 -19.69
N GLU A 480 20.07 -118.58 -20.38
CA GLU A 480 21.03 -119.47 -21.05
C GLU A 480 21.67 -120.47 -20.06
N LEU A 481 22.10 -120.01 -18.89
CA LEU A 481 22.68 -120.87 -17.85
C LEU A 481 21.67 -121.86 -17.28
N ALA A 482 20.40 -121.47 -17.14
CA ALA A 482 19.33 -122.37 -16.73
C ALA A 482 19.02 -123.44 -17.81
N ASP A 483 19.08 -123.10 -19.09
CA ASP A 483 18.88 -124.06 -20.18
C ASP A 483 20.09 -124.98 -20.39
N LYS A 484 21.33 -124.47 -20.26
CA LYS A 484 22.55 -125.27 -20.16
C LYS A 484 22.49 -126.25 -18.99
N LEU A 485 21.97 -125.81 -17.83
CA LEU A 485 21.76 -126.68 -16.68
C LEU A 485 20.69 -127.76 -16.94
N LYS A 486 19.57 -127.43 -17.61
CA LYS A 486 18.56 -128.43 -18.04
C LYS A 486 19.17 -129.46 -19.00
N GLN A 487 19.98 -129.03 -19.96
CA GLN A 487 20.69 -129.93 -20.88
C GLN A 487 21.62 -130.88 -20.10
N ILE A 488 22.48 -130.34 -19.23
CA ILE A 488 23.39 -131.15 -18.39
C ILE A 488 22.60 -132.11 -17.49
N MET A 489 21.43 -131.71 -16.98
CA MET A 489 20.55 -132.62 -16.23
C MET A 489 20.00 -133.75 -17.12
N GLN A 490 19.55 -133.47 -18.34
CA GLN A 490 19.09 -134.48 -19.30
C GLN A 490 20.20 -135.43 -19.74
N GLU A 491 21.41 -134.92 -19.97
CA GLU A 491 22.61 -135.73 -20.25
C GLU A 491 22.97 -136.61 -19.04
N LYS A 492 22.96 -136.05 -17.83
CA LYS A 492 23.20 -136.79 -16.58
C LYS A 492 22.11 -137.84 -16.30
N ASP A 493 20.85 -137.57 -16.61
CA ASP A 493 19.74 -138.52 -16.41
C ASP A 493 19.76 -139.64 -17.47
N THR A 494 20.09 -139.33 -18.73
CA THR A 494 20.29 -140.38 -19.76
C THR A 494 21.54 -141.23 -19.51
N ILE A 495 22.64 -140.65 -19.01
CA ILE A 495 23.80 -141.43 -18.52
C ILE A 495 23.43 -142.29 -17.30
N GLN A 496 22.60 -141.77 -16.38
CA GLN A 496 22.11 -142.52 -15.23
C GLN A 496 21.23 -143.71 -15.65
N GLU A 497 20.40 -143.55 -16.68
CA GLU A 497 19.55 -144.62 -17.23
C GLU A 497 20.37 -145.65 -18.02
N GLN A 498 21.37 -145.22 -18.81
CA GLN A 498 22.36 -146.12 -19.41
C GLN A 498 23.13 -146.93 -18.34
N LEU A 499 23.51 -146.30 -17.24
CA LEU A 499 24.20 -146.96 -16.13
C LEU A 499 23.29 -148.00 -15.45
N THR A 500 22.02 -147.70 -15.18
CA THR A 500 21.09 -148.68 -14.59
C THR A 500 20.79 -149.81 -15.58
N GLN A 501 20.72 -149.54 -16.89
CA GLN A 501 20.62 -150.59 -17.91
C GLN A 501 21.85 -151.51 -17.87
N GLN A 502 23.06 -150.97 -17.97
CA GLN A 502 24.31 -151.74 -17.88
C GLN A 502 24.42 -152.54 -16.56
N GLN A 503 23.96 -151.98 -15.45
CA GLN A 503 23.93 -152.65 -14.16
C GLN A 503 22.91 -153.80 -14.13
N SER A 504 21.79 -153.70 -14.85
CA SER A 504 20.82 -154.79 -15.00
C SER A 504 21.31 -155.89 -15.95
N GLU A 505 22.02 -155.54 -17.03
CA GLU A 505 22.69 -156.48 -17.93
C GLU A 505 23.84 -157.24 -17.23
N CYS A 506 24.63 -156.56 -16.41
CA CYS A 506 25.62 -157.23 -15.54
C CYS A 506 24.95 -158.17 -14.52
N SER A 507 23.77 -157.80 -14.01
CA SER A 507 23.03 -158.62 -13.04
C SER A 507 22.46 -159.90 -13.69
N SER A 508 21.92 -159.82 -14.90
CA SER A 508 21.43 -161.01 -15.62
C SER A 508 22.57 -161.94 -16.04
N LEU A 509 23.70 -161.39 -16.50
CA LEU A 509 24.92 -162.15 -16.79
C LEU A 509 25.50 -162.85 -15.54
N CYS A 510 25.42 -162.24 -14.37
CA CYS A 510 25.81 -162.90 -13.11
C CYS A 510 24.90 -164.10 -12.78
N VAL A 511 23.58 -163.97 -12.93
CA VAL A 511 22.64 -165.08 -12.71
C VAL A 511 22.86 -166.21 -13.74
N GLU A 512 23.15 -165.88 -15.00
CA GLU A 512 23.46 -166.87 -16.02
C GLU A 512 24.82 -167.56 -15.77
N LYS A 513 25.82 -166.83 -15.29
CA LYS A 513 27.09 -167.41 -14.83
C LYS A 513 26.90 -168.38 -13.66
N GLU A 514 26.13 -168.03 -12.64
CA GLU A 514 25.85 -168.94 -11.51
C GLU A 514 25.13 -170.21 -11.99
N LYS A 515 24.13 -170.06 -12.87
CA LYS A 515 23.43 -171.19 -13.51
C LYS A 515 24.37 -172.12 -14.28
N GLN A 516 25.31 -171.57 -15.05
CA GLN A 516 26.35 -172.36 -15.73
C GLN A 516 27.31 -173.03 -14.74
N GLN A 517 27.73 -172.32 -13.69
CA GLN A 517 28.62 -172.86 -12.66
C GLN A 517 27.99 -174.06 -11.93
N VAL A 518 26.70 -173.99 -11.59
CA VAL A 518 25.96 -175.13 -11.01
C VAL A 518 25.97 -176.33 -11.96
N GLN A 519 25.69 -176.13 -13.25
CA GLN A 519 25.72 -177.20 -14.25
C GLN A 519 27.12 -177.84 -14.39
N ILE A 520 28.19 -177.04 -14.34
CA ILE A 520 29.57 -177.53 -14.33
C ILE A 520 29.82 -178.42 -13.10
N THR A 521 29.48 -177.95 -11.89
CA THR A 521 29.70 -178.74 -10.66
C THR A 521 28.89 -180.04 -10.62
N GLU A 522 27.71 -180.08 -11.25
CA GLU A 522 26.93 -181.32 -11.36
C GLU A 522 27.58 -182.32 -12.34
N LEU A 523 28.14 -181.82 -13.45
CA LEU A 523 28.91 -182.65 -14.41
C LEU A 523 30.20 -183.17 -13.79
N GLU A 524 30.98 -182.35 -13.10
CA GLU A 524 32.20 -182.73 -12.37
C GLU A 524 31.90 -183.84 -11.34
N LYS A 525 30.80 -183.72 -10.61
CA LYS A 525 30.35 -184.72 -9.64
C LYS A 525 29.95 -186.04 -10.31
N ARG A 526 29.28 -186.00 -11.47
CA ARG A 526 28.94 -187.20 -12.27
C ARG A 526 30.21 -187.88 -12.83
N VAL A 527 31.18 -187.10 -13.31
CA VAL A 527 32.49 -187.61 -13.79
C VAL A 527 33.27 -188.28 -12.65
N SER A 528 33.30 -187.66 -11.47
CA SER A 528 33.96 -188.21 -10.28
C SER A 528 33.38 -189.58 -9.90
N ASN A 529 32.05 -189.69 -9.84
CA ASN A 529 31.34 -190.94 -9.53
C ASN A 529 31.64 -192.07 -10.54
N LEU A 530 31.72 -191.73 -11.83
CA LEU A 530 32.06 -192.69 -12.89
C LEU A 530 33.53 -193.13 -12.83
N THR A 531 34.43 -192.25 -12.38
CA THR A 531 35.87 -192.54 -12.23
C THR A 531 36.09 -193.53 -11.08
N GLU A 532 35.45 -193.31 -9.94
CA GLU A 532 35.54 -194.21 -8.78
C GLU A 532 35.04 -195.64 -9.11
N MET A 533 33.92 -195.75 -9.83
CA MET A 533 33.40 -197.04 -10.31
C MET A 533 34.40 -197.79 -11.21
N LEU A 534 35.14 -197.06 -12.04
CA LEU A 534 36.15 -197.61 -12.96
C LEU A 534 37.37 -198.15 -12.18
N GLU A 535 37.80 -197.43 -11.15
CA GLU A 535 38.97 -197.79 -10.34
C GLU A 535 38.69 -199.01 -9.46
N GLN A 536 37.48 -199.10 -8.88
CA GLN A 536 37.01 -200.28 -8.15
C GLN A 536 36.93 -201.53 -9.05
N ALA A 537 36.54 -201.39 -10.33
CA ALA A 537 36.53 -202.49 -11.29
C ALA A 537 37.95 -202.98 -11.61
N ALA A 538 38.88 -202.07 -11.90
CA ALA A 538 40.26 -202.40 -12.25
C ALA A 538 41.04 -203.08 -11.10
N GLN A 539 40.80 -202.70 -9.85
CA GLN A 539 41.37 -203.42 -8.70
C GLN A 539 40.84 -204.85 -8.57
N ARG A 540 39.55 -205.06 -8.83
CA ARG A 540 38.90 -206.38 -8.78
C ARG A 540 39.50 -207.35 -9.79
N GLU A 541 39.70 -206.87 -11.02
CA GLU A 541 40.30 -207.63 -12.12
C GLU A 541 41.79 -207.97 -11.83
N ARG A 542 42.56 -207.02 -11.30
CA ARG A 542 43.98 -207.23 -10.93
C ARG A 542 44.18 -208.33 -9.89
N ILE A 543 43.28 -208.46 -8.91
CA ILE A 543 43.36 -209.49 -7.86
C ILE A 543 43.04 -210.89 -8.42
N LEU A 544 42.05 -210.98 -9.32
CA LEU A 544 41.62 -212.25 -9.93
C LEU A 544 42.71 -212.90 -10.81
N VAL A 545 43.59 -212.10 -11.41
CA VAL A 545 44.73 -212.61 -12.20
C VAL A 545 45.85 -213.17 -11.32
N ALA A 546 46.06 -212.61 -10.12
CA ALA A 546 47.17 -212.99 -9.24
C ALA A 546 46.92 -214.27 -8.41
N PHE A 547 45.65 -214.57 -8.08
CA PHE A 547 45.29 -215.69 -7.21
C PHE A 547 44.11 -216.51 -7.77
N PRO A 548 44.36 -217.43 -8.72
CA PRO A 548 43.31 -218.27 -9.32
C PRO A 548 42.52 -219.14 -8.32
N GLU A 549 43.13 -219.47 -7.18
CA GLU A 549 42.53 -220.30 -6.12
C GLU A 549 41.46 -219.57 -5.29
N LEU A 550 41.31 -218.24 -5.42
CA LEU A 550 40.29 -217.46 -4.72
C LEU A 550 38.95 -217.35 -5.46
N ASN A 551 38.77 -218.05 -6.59
CA ASN A 551 37.54 -217.98 -7.39
C ASN A 551 36.39 -218.83 -6.79
N PRO A 552 35.26 -218.23 -6.36
CA PRO A 552 34.16 -218.99 -5.77
C PRO A 552 33.26 -219.65 -6.83
N HIS A 553 33.38 -220.99 -6.94
CA HIS A 553 32.40 -221.89 -7.58
C HIS A 553 32.43 -221.97 -9.14
N PRO A 554 31.91 -223.08 -9.75
CA PRO A 554 32.85 -224.05 -10.30
C PRO A 554 32.52 -224.65 -11.69
N GLN A 555 33.42 -225.52 -12.16
CA GLN A 555 33.27 -226.51 -13.24
C GLN A 555 32.89 -226.00 -14.65
N ALA A 556 33.94 -225.73 -15.43
CA ALA A 556 34.07 -226.41 -16.73
C ALA A 556 35.22 -227.42 -16.62
N THR A 557 34.91 -228.71 -16.54
CA THR A 557 35.92 -229.78 -16.52
C THR A 557 36.27 -230.19 -17.95
N PRO A 558 37.56 -230.17 -18.35
CA PRO A 558 38.02 -230.98 -19.46
C PRO A 558 37.92 -232.45 -19.02
N GLN A 559 36.87 -233.13 -19.48
CA GLN A 559 37.04 -234.52 -19.90
C GLN A 559 38.13 -234.52 -20.99
N THR A 560 38.97 -235.52 -21.15
CA THR A 560 38.66 -236.93 -21.43
C THR A 560 39.89 -237.78 -20.98
N THR A 561 40.19 -239.02 -21.40
CA THR A 561 39.53 -239.93 -22.35
C THR A 561 39.54 -241.38 -21.88
N GLY A 562 40.47 -241.76 -21.01
CA GLY A 562 40.75 -243.18 -20.73
C GLY A 562 41.60 -243.84 -21.83
N ASP A 563 42.04 -243.06 -22.81
CA ASP A 563 43.12 -243.37 -23.74
C ASP A 563 44.33 -242.51 -23.37
N VAL A 564 45.29 -243.15 -22.72
CA VAL A 564 46.52 -242.52 -22.22
C VAL A 564 47.31 -241.83 -23.34
N MET A 565 47.22 -242.30 -24.59
CA MET A 565 47.92 -241.67 -25.72
C MET A 565 47.33 -240.30 -26.06
N CYS A 566 45.99 -240.21 -26.14
CA CYS A 566 45.27 -238.97 -26.43
C CYS A 566 45.41 -237.96 -25.28
N ASP A 567 45.29 -238.43 -24.05
CA ASP A 567 45.41 -237.63 -22.84
C ASP A 567 46.85 -237.09 -22.68
N MET A 568 47.86 -237.91 -22.99
CA MET A 568 49.26 -237.46 -23.09
C MET A 568 49.47 -236.42 -24.19
N GLU A 569 48.85 -236.53 -25.37
CA GLU A 569 49.04 -235.55 -26.45
C GLU A 569 48.48 -234.17 -26.07
N GLN A 570 47.34 -234.12 -25.39
CA GLN A 570 46.80 -232.87 -24.81
C GLN A 570 47.75 -232.31 -23.74
N GLN A 571 48.26 -233.16 -22.84
CA GLN A 571 49.21 -232.76 -21.80
C GLN A 571 50.55 -232.27 -22.38
N LEU A 572 51.00 -232.81 -23.51
CA LEU A 572 52.20 -232.38 -24.24
C LEU A 572 52.00 -231.00 -24.88
N LYS A 573 50.82 -230.74 -25.46
CA LYS A 573 50.43 -229.41 -25.98
C LYS A 573 50.34 -228.36 -24.85
N ALA A 574 49.80 -228.72 -23.69
CA ALA A 574 49.79 -227.87 -22.50
C ALA A 574 51.22 -227.56 -21.98
N ASN A 575 52.09 -228.58 -21.93
CA ASN A 575 53.49 -228.40 -21.50
C ASN A 575 54.31 -227.55 -22.49
N LEU A 576 54.06 -227.65 -23.80
CA LEU A 576 54.67 -226.77 -24.82
C LEU A 576 54.27 -225.29 -24.64
N LEU A 577 53.01 -225.02 -24.29
CA LEU A 577 52.56 -223.67 -23.92
C LEU A 577 53.20 -223.19 -22.61
N ARG A 578 53.26 -224.05 -21.58
CA ARG A 578 53.86 -223.73 -20.28
C ARG A 578 55.36 -223.41 -20.40
N MET A 579 56.12 -224.14 -21.22
CA MET A 579 57.52 -223.80 -21.51
C MET A 579 57.66 -222.42 -22.16
N ARG A 580 56.79 -222.07 -23.11
CA ARG A 580 56.84 -220.76 -23.80
C ARG A 580 56.61 -219.60 -22.83
N VAL A 581 55.65 -219.74 -21.91
CA VAL A 581 55.41 -218.73 -20.85
C VAL A 581 56.62 -218.65 -19.91
N LEU A 582 57.13 -219.77 -19.41
CA LEU A 582 58.30 -219.79 -18.51
C LEU A 582 59.59 -219.26 -19.17
N GLN A 583 59.74 -219.38 -20.49
CA GLN A 583 60.84 -218.76 -21.23
C GLN A 583 60.68 -217.23 -21.31
N GLN A 584 59.46 -216.74 -21.53
CA GLN A 584 59.17 -215.31 -21.58
C GLN A 584 59.24 -214.66 -20.18
N GLU A 585 58.84 -215.37 -19.12
CA GLU A 585 59.06 -214.95 -17.73
C GLU A 585 60.53 -214.96 -17.34
N ASN A 586 61.33 -215.95 -17.76
CA ASN A 586 62.79 -215.93 -17.54
C ASN A 586 63.47 -214.75 -18.26
N ALA A 587 63.01 -214.36 -19.45
CA ALA A 587 63.48 -213.15 -20.12
C ALA A 587 63.08 -211.87 -19.35
N SER A 588 61.85 -211.81 -18.84
CA SER A 588 61.37 -210.70 -18.01
C SER A 588 62.14 -210.59 -16.69
N LEU A 589 62.34 -211.71 -15.99
CA LEU A 589 63.15 -211.83 -14.77
C LEU A 589 64.62 -211.50 -15.04
N SER A 590 65.19 -211.85 -16.19
CA SER A 590 66.53 -211.43 -16.58
C SER A 590 66.61 -209.91 -16.76
N SER A 591 65.61 -209.28 -17.40
CA SER A 591 65.53 -207.81 -17.53
C SER A 591 65.26 -207.09 -16.20
N SER A 592 64.70 -207.81 -15.22
CA SER A 592 64.39 -207.29 -13.88
C SER A 592 65.56 -207.49 -12.92
N LEU A 593 66.32 -208.58 -13.06
CA LEU A 593 67.60 -208.81 -12.40
C LEU A 593 68.70 -207.90 -12.96
N ALA A 594 68.64 -207.48 -14.22
CA ALA A 594 69.48 -206.40 -14.73
C ALA A 594 69.19 -205.11 -13.96
N ARG A 595 67.93 -204.65 -13.96
CA ARG A 595 67.50 -203.43 -13.24
C ARG A 595 67.72 -203.49 -11.72
N LEU A 596 67.56 -204.65 -11.08
CA LEU A 596 67.87 -204.84 -9.66
C LEU A 596 69.37 -204.93 -9.38
N LYS A 597 70.20 -205.37 -10.33
CA LYS A 597 71.65 -205.28 -10.24
C LYS A 597 72.13 -203.84 -10.37
N ASP A 598 71.61 -203.08 -11.35
CA ASP A 598 71.94 -201.66 -11.49
C ASP A 598 71.58 -200.87 -10.21
N ILE A 599 70.50 -201.25 -9.50
CA ILE A 599 70.11 -200.69 -8.19
C ILE A 599 70.94 -201.24 -6.99
N GLN A 600 71.65 -202.37 -7.14
CA GLN A 600 72.53 -202.94 -6.10
C GLN A 600 74.03 -202.69 -6.32
N SER A 601 74.45 -202.27 -7.52
CA SER A 601 75.75 -201.61 -7.76
C SER A 601 75.64 -200.08 -7.74
N ASP A 602 74.46 -199.53 -7.48
CA ASP A 602 74.25 -198.09 -7.24
C ASP A 602 73.18 -197.83 -6.14
N LYS A 603 73.13 -198.67 -5.10
CA LYS A 603 74.03 -198.51 -3.95
C LYS A 603 75.52 -198.76 -4.25
N HIS A 604 76.22 -197.70 -4.64
CA HIS A 604 77.51 -197.32 -4.05
C HIS A 604 77.53 -197.61 -2.53
N ARG A 605 76.82 -196.88 -1.64
CA ARG A 605 76.30 -195.49 -1.66
C ARG A 605 75.21 -195.08 -2.67
N SER A 606 74.19 -194.40 -2.17
CA SER A 606 73.37 -193.48 -2.97
C SER A 606 73.28 -192.20 -2.13
N VAL A 607 74.24 -191.29 -2.31
CA VAL A 607 74.55 -190.13 -1.46
C VAL A 607 75.10 -189.02 -2.36
N GLU A 608 74.81 -187.76 -2.02
CA GLU A 608 75.06 -186.52 -2.80
C GLU A 608 74.21 -186.45 -4.09
N SER A 609 73.49 -185.36 -4.40
CA SER A 609 73.15 -184.13 -3.66
C SER A 609 71.61 -183.99 -3.65
N GLY A 610 70.93 -183.40 -2.68
CA GLY A 610 71.34 -182.36 -1.74
C GLY A 610 70.26 -181.27 -1.80
N ASP A 611 69.69 -180.95 -0.63
CA ASP A 611 69.35 -179.60 -0.13
C ASP A 611 68.47 -178.69 -1.02
N ALA A 612 67.30 -178.22 -0.55
CA ALA A 612 67.03 -177.29 0.57
C ALA A 612 67.28 -175.81 0.19
N GLU A 613 66.73 -174.89 1.01
CA GLU A 613 66.50 -173.46 0.68
C GLU A 613 65.44 -173.28 -0.44
N MET A 614 64.33 -172.55 -0.27
CA MET A 614 63.83 -171.74 0.86
C MET A 614 64.76 -170.62 1.33
N ASP A 615 64.79 -169.52 0.57
CA ASP A 615 64.88 -168.18 1.17
C ASP A 615 64.19 -167.09 0.30
N SER A 616 63.97 -165.93 0.91
CA SER A 616 63.82 -164.54 0.44
C SER A 616 63.49 -164.21 -1.04
N GLY A 617 62.75 -163.14 -1.33
CA GLY A 617 62.13 -162.11 -0.47
C GLY A 617 61.46 -161.04 -1.35
N GLY A 618 60.73 -160.05 -0.82
CA GLY A 618 60.49 -159.71 0.58
C GLY A 618 60.59 -158.19 0.79
N GLU A 619 59.59 -157.60 1.47
CA GLU A 619 59.53 -156.18 1.91
C GLU A 619 59.36 -155.15 0.76
N ALA A 620 58.52 -154.09 0.81
CA ALA A 620 58.11 -153.13 1.86
C ALA A 620 59.16 -151.99 2.10
N ALA A 621 58.81 -150.77 2.53
CA ALA A 621 57.50 -150.14 2.83
C ALA A 621 57.28 -148.90 1.89
N GLU A 622 56.45 -147.87 2.10
CA GLU A 622 55.98 -147.13 3.28
C GLU A 622 54.71 -146.31 2.82
N MET A 623 53.51 -146.34 3.41
CA MET A 623 52.99 -146.02 4.76
C MET A 623 52.62 -144.53 5.02
N ARG A 624 51.32 -144.20 4.83
CA ARG A 624 50.50 -143.20 5.59
C ARG A 624 50.90 -141.69 5.53
N PRO A 625 50.11 -140.77 6.15
CA PRO A 625 48.71 -140.85 6.63
C PRO A 625 47.72 -140.10 5.70
N SER A 626 46.41 -140.33 5.65
CA SER A 626 45.34 -140.60 6.65
C SER A 626 44.65 -139.36 7.28
N ASP A 627 43.35 -139.26 6.98
CA ASP A 627 42.22 -138.99 7.89
C ASP A 627 41.72 -137.54 8.15
N ASN A 628 40.41 -137.36 7.88
CA ASN A 628 39.39 -136.57 8.60
C ASN A 628 39.57 -135.02 8.72
N SER A 629 38.55 -134.16 8.60
CA SER A 629 37.13 -134.33 8.94
C SER A 629 36.16 -133.32 8.29
N THR A 630 34.87 -133.61 8.43
CA THR A 630 33.66 -132.77 8.33
C THR A 630 33.58 -131.65 9.41
N PRO A 631 32.53 -130.78 9.50
CA PRO A 631 31.59 -130.21 8.49
C PRO A 631 31.26 -128.69 8.73
N THR A 632 30.10 -128.22 8.22
CA THR A 632 29.17 -127.20 8.81
C THR A 632 29.50 -125.69 8.86
N SER A 633 28.65 -124.93 8.16
CA SER A 633 27.73 -123.88 8.70
C SER A 633 28.18 -122.47 9.12
N SER A 634 27.48 -121.50 8.50
CA SER A 634 26.73 -120.37 9.11
C SER A 634 27.46 -119.17 9.79
N SER A 635 26.65 -118.13 10.04
CA SER A 635 26.95 -116.85 10.73
C SER A 635 27.96 -115.92 10.02
N SER A 636 27.62 -114.71 9.54
CA SER A 636 26.89 -113.56 10.14
C SER A 636 27.74 -112.68 11.10
N ILE A 637 27.20 -111.49 11.43
CA ILE A 637 27.72 -110.44 12.32
C ILE A 637 28.53 -109.31 11.63
N LEU A 638 27.78 -108.20 11.47
CA LEU A 638 28.19 -106.80 11.48
C LEU A 638 29.51 -106.46 12.22
N HIS A 639 30.27 -105.53 11.66
CA HIS A 639 30.95 -104.54 12.50
C HIS A 639 30.84 -103.12 11.95
N HIS A 640 30.47 -102.18 12.83
CA HIS A 640 30.64 -100.76 12.56
C HIS A 640 32.12 -100.39 12.63
N GLN A 641 32.53 -99.40 11.83
CA GLN A 641 33.60 -98.51 12.28
C GLN A 641 33.22 -97.05 12.04
N THR A 642 33.14 -96.30 13.13
CA THR A 642 32.89 -94.86 13.14
C THR A 642 34.15 -94.12 12.72
N LEU A 643 34.04 -93.13 11.83
CA LEU A 643 35.08 -92.12 11.62
C LEU A 643 34.57 -90.75 12.04
N CYS A 644 35.43 -90.00 12.72
CA CYS A 644 35.05 -88.82 13.49
C CYS A 644 34.93 -87.56 12.62
N LEU A 645 33.89 -86.76 12.87
CA LEU A 645 33.81 -85.40 12.35
C LEU A 645 34.77 -84.48 13.12
N SER A 646 35.65 -83.78 12.39
CA SER A 646 36.52 -82.77 12.96
C SER A 646 35.75 -81.47 13.25
N LEU A 647 35.86 -80.96 14.49
CA LEU A 647 35.26 -79.70 14.88
C LEU A 647 35.99 -78.53 14.20
N ASN A 648 35.31 -77.84 13.29
CA ASN A 648 35.87 -76.69 12.59
C ASN A 648 35.78 -75.41 13.46
N ARG A 649 36.87 -74.64 13.54
CA ARG A 649 37.11 -73.66 14.63
C ARG A 649 36.52 -72.26 14.38
N ASP A 650 36.01 -71.99 13.18
CA ASP A 650 35.55 -70.66 12.74
C ASP A 650 34.17 -70.23 13.29
N ALA A 651 33.38 -71.18 13.83
CA ALA A 651 32.02 -70.90 14.31
C ALA A 651 32.01 -69.92 15.50
N GLU A 652 33.01 -70.02 16.39
CA GLU A 652 33.07 -69.23 17.63
C GLU A 652 33.44 -67.76 17.36
N GLU A 653 34.39 -67.51 16.45
CA GLU A 653 34.76 -66.15 16.06
C GLU A 653 33.61 -65.45 15.29
N THR A 654 32.89 -66.22 14.45
CA THR A 654 31.69 -65.75 13.74
C THR A 654 30.59 -65.34 14.72
N TYR A 655 30.35 -66.14 15.77
CA TYR A 655 29.36 -65.84 16.81
C TYR A 655 29.75 -64.59 17.63
N MET A 656 31.03 -64.40 17.96
CA MET A 656 31.54 -63.20 18.62
C MET A 656 31.33 -61.94 17.77
N LYS A 657 31.63 -61.99 16.46
CA LYS A 657 31.43 -60.87 15.51
C LYS A 657 29.96 -60.44 15.46
N ILE A 658 29.02 -61.40 15.37
CA ILE A 658 27.57 -61.12 15.40
C ILE A 658 27.16 -60.48 16.73
N ARG A 659 27.63 -61.01 17.87
CA ARG A 659 27.31 -60.49 19.21
C ARG A 659 27.82 -59.07 19.45
N HIS A 660 28.96 -58.71 18.86
CA HIS A 660 29.48 -57.33 18.91
C HIS A 660 28.68 -56.37 18.00
N ALA A 661 28.29 -56.81 16.80
CA ALA A 661 27.48 -56.04 15.85
C ALA A 661 26.01 -55.84 16.30
N ALA A 662 25.54 -56.63 17.28
CA ALA A 662 24.28 -56.41 17.97
C ALA A 662 24.39 -55.25 18.99
N ARG A 663 25.37 -55.29 19.90
CA ARG A 663 25.54 -54.28 20.97
C ARG A 663 25.66 -52.85 20.45
N ILE A 664 26.40 -52.64 19.36
CA ILE A 664 26.60 -51.30 18.75
C ILE A 664 25.26 -50.69 18.30
N ARG A 665 24.33 -51.50 17.78
CA ARG A 665 23.01 -51.02 17.31
C ARG A 665 22.04 -50.70 18.45
N SER A 666 22.26 -51.23 19.66
CA SER A 666 21.43 -50.94 20.84
C SER A 666 21.79 -49.65 21.58
N ALA A 667 22.92 -49.00 21.25
CA ALA A 667 23.44 -47.85 21.98
C ALA A 667 23.09 -46.47 21.40
N GLY A 668 22.50 -46.41 20.19
CA GLY A 668 22.40 -45.16 19.41
C GLY A 668 21.23 -44.21 19.74
N THR A 669 20.20 -44.65 20.46
CA THR A 669 18.88 -43.98 20.50
C THR A 669 18.57 -43.23 21.80
N ARG A 670 19.35 -42.19 22.16
CA ARG A 670 18.96 -41.25 23.26
C ARG A 670 19.64 -39.86 23.25
N ARG A 671 19.25 -38.97 22.32
CA ARG A 671 19.35 -37.48 22.38
C ARG A 671 18.32 -36.91 21.38
N ARG A 672 17.08 -36.62 21.78
CA ARG A 672 16.54 -35.50 22.61
C ARG A 672 16.36 -34.21 21.79
N ARG A 673 15.09 -33.77 21.65
CA ARG A 673 14.66 -32.50 21.04
C ARG A 673 15.42 -31.30 21.62
N LYS A 674 15.79 -30.35 20.75
CA LYS A 674 15.15 -29.04 20.74
C LYS A 674 14.58 -28.81 19.35
#